data_AF-A0A2P5KXS3-F1
#
_entry.id   AF-A0A2P5KXS3-F1
#
_cell.length_a   1.000
_cell.length_b   1.000
_cell.length_c   1.000
_cell.angle_alpha   90.00
_cell.angle_beta   90.00
_cell.angle_gamma   90.00
#
_symmetry.space_group_name_H-M   'P 1'
#
loop_
_entity.id
_entity.type
_entity.pdbx_description
1 polymer ?
#
loop_
_entity_poly.entity_id
_entity_poly.type
_entity_poly.pdbx_seq_one_letter_code
_entity_poly.pdbx_strand_id
1 'polypeptide(L)'
;MEAAARQSRANATVRRSRSSQALRVGDRPLKQQEARKPDRSEGASIAPNDLAQAFEHSITWEDDIWRADPVDVSAVHQKARRKFADLLEAVTAGRGAVTPARILLFHGQSGAGKTHLIRALRTTAHREGTAYFGYAQMTPDIANYADYYLRRLVHSLEKSYDPDREGESAINRLTNLMVEDSEVVSANDLEALREAPLDASQLARLVLRIADEIVAAPKFAGEELDINIVRALLYYQRRDPRIDQRVRQYLHGRQLTMLAAEAVAALDPNTGEDRAFEIITSLGKLMWTVDRAALVFVIDQVEDLRFFDNAEERFQKAVRDLIQIVNRLNNAIVIVSCLEDFYGQVRGVLAQSYVDRIEKSGPVALLESRTPEEARLIIAKRLEHEAEAHAGGLSFPDPAAFFGPEFFEEFGGLSTRRLLEHAQSRLRSKTEEPSVPEPQDTGSGFISQLAAALGFGPATDAQPSRSPMAIDFRDMWDRFASASEAEIPSDDVELMGVLTAALPLARDEWAGVIDVKVDRLELGDDLPAFDLTVRQKSGLASETRVFLCNRPTQGGGLKRQLDKVLTQMAGKTCVMLRASDFPPNKKNQTAQSFRKFRDGGGRQILVPIPEWEKMMTVREFHAHHRHDPGFKPWFEQSKQLSGLIAIIQLLRLDLLGRQVPRGVPTAQDGKSGTVTVINSARALEQPAPLVSMAPPSVLPASDVSEGQEVGGQGSGAEHGTVPANDDDLPLSVILDENGGNGSSIIAGRETGGRSKPVSLNMSVMKRHSAVLGGSGSGKTTLALSIIEQLLLRGIPAVLIDRKGDLCSYANPDVWRANDEEFSERRGEREKLADAIDVAVYTPGRSSGRPISITLLPNGINELPEHEQQLLANLSAAALGDMLHLKNSATHQKQSGTLSVALRILGARHSREVMLGDLIHLLEDDDPELADLTQRMDPSGRLRRDLVAQLDSLRHRNSVLFDGGGESLRMDSLLGLGPFAREGRTRLSIIYTGFLGDNENILFWVSQFLSETLRFCQRNPNDDLQAVVMFDEADLYIPANAKPATAEPLQSLLKRARSAGLGIMLATQSPGDLDYKSRDQITSWFIGRVREDTALRKLKAAFQSESGLDPATVLPGQTVGEFHLVQEGLVRSMKAHRSLISAEQVPFDRIEQLAHETKGQDERQLRLFDIK
;
A
#
# COMPACT_ATOMS: atom_id res chain seq x y z
N MET A 1 30.55 68.20 35.94
CA MET A 1 31.72 67.83 35.13
C MET A 1 31.81 66.32 35.07
N GLU A 2 32.14 65.83 33.88
CA GLU A 2 32.93 64.65 33.51
C GLU A 2 33.22 63.47 34.47
N ALA A 3 33.40 62.32 33.81
CA ALA A 3 34.38 61.25 34.12
C ALA A 3 34.22 60.39 35.40
N ALA A 4 33.48 59.29 35.22
CA ALA A 4 33.96 57.91 35.38
C ALA A 4 35.12 57.59 36.35
N ALA A 5 34.88 56.63 37.25
CA ALA A 5 35.89 55.64 37.66
C ALA A 5 35.29 54.33 38.21
N ARG A 6 36.01 53.22 37.92
CA ARG A 6 36.01 51.90 38.61
C ARG A 6 34.91 50.88 38.29
N GLN A 7 35.36 49.62 38.24
CA GLN A 7 34.65 48.41 37.82
C GLN A 7 34.20 47.56 39.02
N SER A 8 33.51 46.44 38.72
CA SER A 8 33.50 45.19 39.50
C SER A 8 32.71 45.16 40.82
N ARG A 9 31.45 44.68 40.74
CA ARG A 9 31.12 43.30 41.19
C ARG A 9 29.68 42.83 40.84
N ALA A 10 29.62 41.54 40.48
CA ALA A 10 28.59 40.53 40.74
C ALA A 10 27.08 40.85 40.89
N ASN A 11 26.29 39.97 40.24
CA ASN A 11 25.01 39.39 40.66
C ASN A 11 23.74 40.27 40.76
N ALA A 12 23.03 40.31 39.63
CA ALA A 12 21.79 39.54 39.43
C ALA A 12 20.43 39.99 40.01
N THR A 13 19.47 39.98 39.08
CA THR A 13 18.02 39.65 39.19
C THR A 13 16.97 40.74 39.46
N VAL A 14 15.91 40.64 38.64
CA VAL A 14 14.56 41.24 38.72
C VAL A 14 14.44 42.76 38.81
N ARG A 15 13.99 43.36 37.70
CA ARG A 15 13.03 44.47 37.75
C ARG A 15 11.84 44.22 36.82
N ARG A 16 10.63 44.25 37.38
CA ARG A 16 9.35 44.28 36.66
C ARG A 16 9.09 45.67 36.06
N SER A 17 7.99 45.76 35.30
CA SER A 17 7.19 46.97 35.02
C SER A 17 7.66 47.83 33.85
N ARG A 18 6.79 48.54 33.13
CA ARG A 18 5.30 48.54 33.04
C ARG A 18 4.89 49.38 31.83
N SER A 19 3.81 49.03 31.16
CA SER A 19 2.98 49.98 30.41
C SER A 19 1.52 49.58 30.58
N SER A 20 0.69 50.56 30.93
CA SER A 20 -0.68 50.35 31.40
C SER A 20 -1.60 51.35 30.74
N GLN A 21 -2.85 50.94 30.49
CA GLN A 21 -4.00 51.82 30.72
C GLN A 21 -5.18 50.99 31.22
N ALA A 22 -6.20 51.66 31.76
CA ALA A 22 -7.22 51.06 32.62
C ALA A 22 -8.51 51.88 32.54
N LEU A 23 -9.61 51.40 33.15
CA LEU A 23 -10.51 52.23 33.96
C LEU A 23 -11.53 51.41 34.79
N ARG A 24 -11.31 51.39 36.11
CA ARG A 24 -12.24 51.41 37.26
C ARG A 24 -13.61 50.68 37.19
N VAL A 25 -13.82 49.84 38.20
CA VAL A 25 -15.14 49.45 38.78
C VAL A 25 -15.26 50.08 40.18
N GLY A 26 -16.47 50.28 40.72
CA GLY A 26 -16.67 50.81 42.09
C GLY A 26 -17.99 50.45 42.78
N ASP A 27 -17.87 49.73 43.90
CA ASP A 27 -18.69 49.70 45.13
C ASP A 27 -20.24 49.48 45.16
N ARG A 28 -20.61 48.37 45.83
CA ARG A 28 -21.71 48.18 46.84
C ARG A 28 -23.18 48.01 46.38
N PRO A 29 -24.05 47.40 47.23
CA PRO A 29 -23.88 46.14 47.96
C PRO A 29 -25.17 45.25 47.98
N LEU A 30 -25.10 44.11 48.68
CA LEU A 30 -26.15 43.09 48.84
C LEU A 30 -27.54 43.59 49.30
N LYS A 31 -28.59 42.94 48.76
CA LYS A 31 -29.86 42.65 49.44
C LYS A 31 -30.47 41.35 48.90
N GLN A 32 -31.18 40.60 49.75
CA GLN A 32 -31.78 39.29 49.43
C GLN A 32 -33.24 39.44 48.99
N GLN A 33 -33.70 38.61 48.05
CA GLN A 33 -35.07 38.07 48.08
C GLN A 33 -35.24 36.76 47.28
N GLU A 34 -35.56 35.71 48.04
CA GLU A 34 -36.37 34.51 47.72
C GLU A 34 -36.30 33.82 46.34
N ALA A 35 -35.67 32.65 46.36
CA ALA A 35 -36.19 31.37 45.85
C ALA A 35 -36.86 31.30 44.46
N ARG A 36 -36.06 30.97 43.45
CA ARG A 36 -36.45 29.96 42.43
C ARG A 36 -35.41 28.84 42.40
N LYS A 37 -35.85 27.59 42.22
CA LYS A 37 -34.94 26.47 41.94
C LYS A 37 -34.26 26.72 40.59
N PRO A 38 -32.93 26.56 40.45
CA PRO A 38 -32.31 26.46 39.14
C PRO A 38 -32.69 25.10 38.53
N ASP A 39 -33.03 25.10 37.25
CA ASP A 39 -33.26 23.87 36.49
C ASP A 39 -31.92 23.22 36.14
N ARG A 40 -31.88 21.89 35.99
CA ARG A 40 -30.65 21.17 35.62
C ARG A 40 -30.48 21.18 34.11
N SER A 41 -29.84 22.23 33.57
CA SER A 41 -29.29 22.18 32.21
C SER A 41 -28.05 21.27 32.20
N GLU A 42 -28.15 20.14 31.52
CA GLU A 42 -27.09 19.13 31.43
C GLU A 42 -25.91 19.65 30.60
N GLY A 43 -24.69 19.36 31.05
CA GLY A 43 -23.49 19.59 30.25
C GLY A 43 -23.33 18.45 29.24
N ALA A 44 -23.17 18.79 27.96
CA ALA A 44 -23.04 17.78 26.91
C ALA A 44 -21.82 16.87 27.13
N SER A 45 -22.07 15.59 27.41
CA SER A 45 -21.03 14.56 27.49
C SER A 45 -20.63 14.12 26.08
N ILE A 46 -19.31 14.07 25.84
CA ILE A 46 -18.74 13.43 24.65
C ILE A 46 -18.96 11.92 24.75
N ALA A 47 -19.27 11.26 23.63
CA ALA A 47 -19.53 9.82 23.64
C ALA A 47 -18.21 9.05 23.88
N PRO A 48 -18.17 8.05 24.78
CA PRO A 48 -16.92 7.32 25.09
C PRO A 48 -16.27 6.63 23.88
N ASN A 49 -17.05 6.31 22.84
CA ASN A 49 -16.55 5.71 21.61
C ASN A 49 -15.64 6.65 20.80
N ASP A 50 -15.87 7.96 20.84
CA ASP A 50 -15.05 8.94 20.10
C ASP A 50 -13.63 8.99 20.69
N LEU A 51 -13.51 8.82 22.02
CA LEU A 51 -12.24 8.78 22.74
C LEU A 51 -11.43 7.50 22.48
N ALA A 52 -12.05 6.43 21.97
CA ALA A 52 -11.36 5.16 21.72
C ALA A 52 -10.39 5.21 20.51
N GLN A 53 -10.54 6.19 19.61
CA GLN A 53 -9.67 6.38 18.44
C GLN A 53 -8.27 6.90 18.82
N ALA A 54 -8.15 7.61 19.94
CA ALA A 54 -6.90 8.18 20.48
C ALA A 54 -5.78 7.14 20.68
N PHE A 55 -6.15 5.85 20.76
CA PHE A 55 -5.28 4.74 21.15
C PHE A 55 -4.82 3.86 19.96
N GLU A 56 -5.36 4.06 18.76
CA GLU A 56 -5.11 3.16 17.60
C GLU A 56 -3.70 3.29 17.01
N HIS A 57 -3.13 4.50 17.02
CA HIS A 57 -1.83 4.78 16.42
C HIS A 57 -0.68 4.36 17.37
N SER A 58 -0.09 3.18 17.16
CA SER A 58 0.96 2.59 18.03
C SER A 58 2.22 2.10 17.30
N ILE A 59 2.30 2.25 15.98
CA ILE A 59 3.45 1.84 15.13
C ILE A 59 4.03 3.09 14.44
N THR A 60 5.34 3.12 14.21
CA THR A 60 6.07 4.21 13.56
C THR A 60 6.91 3.65 12.42
N TRP A 61 6.76 4.18 11.21
CA TRP A 61 7.49 3.77 10.00
C TRP A 61 8.71 4.67 9.73
N GLU A 62 9.56 4.31 8.76
CA GLU A 62 10.76 5.10 8.41
C GLU A 62 10.43 6.56 8.05
N ASP A 63 9.40 6.78 7.23
CA ASP A 63 9.03 8.15 6.82
C ASP A 63 8.32 8.96 7.92
N ASP A 64 7.73 8.32 8.93
CA ASP A 64 7.11 9.02 10.07
C ASP A 64 8.15 9.78 10.90
N ILE A 65 9.41 9.34 10.87
CA ILE A 65 10.53 10.00 11.57
C ILE A 65 10.67 11.47 11.12
N TRP A 66 10.28 11.79 9.89
CA TRP A 66 10.39 13.15 9.33
C TRP A 66 9.24 14.09 9.73
N ARG A 67 8.18 13.59 10.37
CA ARG A 67 7.04 14.39 10.86
C ARG A 67 7.03 14.46 12.39
N ALA A 68 6.58 15.57 12.95
CA ALA A 68 6.36 15.69 14.40
C ALA A 68 5.40 14.61 14.90
N ASP A 69 5.59 14.18 16.15
CA ASP A 69 4.65 13.29 16.84
C ASP A 69 3.79 14.14 17.80
N PRO A 70 2.47 14.29 17.56
CA PRO A 70 1.61 15.18 18.35
C PRO A 70 1.30 14.62 19.75
N VAL A 71 1.52 13.32 19.97
CA VAL A 71 1.20 12.63 21.23
C VAL A 71 2.46 12.15 21.98
N ASP A 72 3.61 12.75 21.67
CA ASP A 72 4.87 12.51 22.40
C ASP A 72 4.79 12.94 23.88
N VAL A 73 5.36 12.13 24.76
CA VAL A 73 5.37 12.37 26.21
C VAL A 73 6.81 12.43 26.72
N SER A 74 7.24 13.65 27.10
CA SER A 74 8.60 13.96 27.54
C SER A 74 9.06 13.27 28.83
N ALA A 75 8.13 12.69 29.60
CA ALA A 75 8.44 11.81 30.73
C ALA A 75 8.97 10.44 30.28
N VAL A 76 8.47 9.91 29.17
CA VAL A 76 8.88 8.58 28.65
C VAL A 76 10.32 8.66 28.17
N HIS A 77 11.15 7.74 28.65
CA HIS A 77 12.61 7.74 28.40
C HIS A 77 13.33 9.04 28.80
N GLN A 78 12.84 9.75 29.83
CA GLN A 78 13.41 11.02 30.29
C GLN A 78 14.93 10.97 30.55
N LYS A 79 15.48 9.83 30.98
CA LYS A 79 16.94 9.62 31.13
C LYS A 79 17.70 9.70 29.79
N ALA A 80 17.14 9.15 28.72
CA ALA A 80 17.71 9.23 27.38
C ALA A 80 17.56 10.65 26.80
N ARG A 81 16.38 11.27 26.97
CA ARG A 81 16.10 12.65 26.52
C ARG A 81 17.03 13.67 27.18
N ARG A 82 17.14 13.65 28.51
CA ARG A 82 18.08 14.51 29.25
C ARG A 82 19.50 14.33 28.74
N LYS A 83 19.99 13.09 28.68
CA LYS A 83 21.35 12.79 28.23
C LYS A 83 21.64 13.25 26.79
N PHE A 84 20.66 13.18 25.90
CA PHE A 84 20.78 13.76 24.56
C PHE A 84 20.82 15.29 24.60
N ALA A 85 19.94 15.93 25.36
CA ALA A 85 19.93 17.38 25.54
C ALA A 85 21.21 17.91 26.22
N ASP A 86 21.67 17.26 27.30
CA ASP A 86 22.93 17.57 28.00
C ASP A 86 24.13 17.49 27.05
N LEU A 87 24.15 16.48 26.16
CA LEU A 87 25.19 16.30 25.15
C LEU A 87 25.08 17.35 24.03
N LEU A 88 23.86 17.67 23.60
CA LEU A 88 23.58 18.67 22.56
C LEU A 88 23.91 20.09 23.05
N GLU A 89 23.59 20.43 24.30
CA GLU A 89 24.03 21.68 24.94
C GLU A 89 25.56 21.69 25.12
N ALA A 90 26.17 20.59 25.59
CA ALA A 90 27.63 20.53 25.72
C ALA A 90 28.37 20.72 24.39
N VAL A 91 27.82 20.22 23.28
CA VAL A 91 28.32 20.44 21.92
C VAL A 91 28.06 21.87 21.46
N THR A 92 26.83 22.38 21.57
CA THR A 92 26.44 23.68 20.98
C THR A 92 26.86 24.90 21.81
N ALA A 93 27.06 24.75 23.13
CA ALA A 93 27.52 25.83 24.02
C ALA A 93 29.06 25.98 24.05
N GLY A 94 29.82 25.12 23.37
CA GLY A 94 31.26 25.25 23.17
C GLY A 94 32.13 25.24 24.45
N ARG A 95 31.61 24.74 25.58
CA ARG A 95 32.35 24.73 26.86
C ARG A 95 33.36 23.57 26.88
N GLY A 96 34.66 23.91 26.88
CA GLY A 96 35.73 22.97 26.55
C GLY A 96 36.36 22.16 27.71
N ALA A 97 37.66 21.87 27.54
CA ALA A 97 38.56 21.08 28.40
C ALA A 97 38.40 19.54 28.40
N VAL A 98 37.20 18.98 28.19
CA VAL A 98 37.02 17.51 28.07
C VAL A 98 36.18 17.18 26.85
N THR A 99 36.71 16.39 25.90
CA THR A 99 35.94 15.93 24.74
C THR A 99 34.75 15.07 25.22
N PRO A 100 33.49 15.52 25.03
CA PRO A 100 32.34 14.81 25.54
C PRO A 100 32.21 13.44 24.87
N ALA A 101 31.50 12.53 25.53
CA ALA A 101 31.18 11.23 24.98
C ALA A 101 30.03 11.40 23.98
N ARG A 102 30.37 11.38 22.68
CA ARG A 102 29.47 11.80 21.58
C ARG A 102 28.78 10.63 20.85
N ILE A 103 28.88 9.43 21.40
CA ILE A 103 28.15 8.24 20.93
C ILE A 103 27.12 7.87 22.00
N LEU A 104 25.85 7.82 21.65
CA LEU A 104 24.76 7.39 22.52
C LEU A 104 24.28 6.01 22.07
N LEU A 105 24.63 4.99 22.83
CA LEU A 105 24.07 3.65 22.67
C LEU A 105 22.70 3.57 23.37
N PHE A 106 21.65 3.41 22.57
CA PHE A 106 20.28 3.15 22.99
C PHE A 106 19.99 1.66 22.75
N HIS A 107 19.81 0.88 23.81
CA HIS A 107 19.49 -0.54 23.72
C HIS A 107 18.23 -0.84 24.52
N GLY A 108 17.47 -1.85 24.11
CA GLY A 108 16.26 -2.27 24.82
C GLY A 108 15.50 -3.34 24.04
N GLN A 109 14.40 -3.81 24.60
CA GLN A 109 13.57 -4.85 23.99
C GLN A 109 12.77 -4.32 22.79
N SER A 110 12.24 -5.23 21.98
CA SER A 110 11.29 -4.86 20.91
C SER A 110 10.05 -4.20 21.51
N GLY A 111 9.45 -3.23 20.81
CA GLY A 111 8.32 -2.46 21.35
C GLY A 111 8.67 -1.40 22.41
N ALA A 112 9.94 -1.31 22.87
CA ALA A 112 10.34 -0.30 23.86
C ALA A 112 10.28 1.16 23.38
N GLY A 113 9.90 1.43 22.12
CA GLY A 113 9.69 2.78 21.59
C GLY A 113 10.95 3.47 21.03
N LYS A 114 11.96 2.70 20.60
CA LYS A 114 13.25 3.20 20.10
C LYS A 114 13.11 4.24 18.98
N THR A 115 12.43 3.89 17.89
CA THR A 115 12.22 4.77 16.72
C THR A 115 11.33 5.98 17.02
N HIS A 116 10.33 5.84 17.90
CA HIS A 116 9.51 6.95 18.39
C HIS A 116 10.34 7.93 19.26
N LEU A 117 11.25 7.43 20.10
CA LEU A 117 12.21 8.29 20.81
C LEU A 117 13.12 9.05 19.82
N ILE A 118 13.65 8.39 18.79
CA ILE A 118 14.45 9.04 17.74
C ILE A 118 13.66 10.17 17.05
N ARG A 119 12.43 9.88 16.63
CA ARG A 119 11.49 10.86 16.05
C ARG A 119 11.26 12.06 16.99
N ALA A 120 11.09 11.82 18.28
CA ALA A 120 10.89 12.86 19.28
C ALA A 120 12.15 13.73 19.49
N LEU A 121 13.34 13.13 19.67
CA LEU A 121 14.61 13.87 19.81
C LEU A 121 14.89 14.77 18.60
N ARG A 122 14.66 14.25 17.39
CA ARG A 122 14.75 15.01 16.14
C ARG A 122 13.75 16.17 16.12
N THR A 123 12.49 15.91 16.48
CA THR A 123 11.42 16.92 16.48
C THR A 123 11.71 18.07 17.45
N THR A 124 12.24 17.77 18.66
CA THR A 124 12.70 18.80 19.61
C THR A 124 13.85 19.63 19.02
N ALA A 125 14.93 18.99 18.58
CA ALA A 125 16.13 19.70 18.13
C ALA A 125 15.91 20.52 16.84
N HIS A 126 15.06 20.06 15.93
CA HIS A 126 14.67 20.83 14.74
C HIS A 126 13.77 22.03 15.10
N ARG A 127 12.83 21.91 16.05
CA ARG A 127 12.03 23.04 16.56
C ARG A 127 12.89 24.10 17.26
N GLU A 128 13.95 23.68 17.92
CA GLU A 128 14.91 24.57 18.60
C GLU A 128 15.99 25.14 17.67
N GLY A 129 16.13 24.62 16.44
CA GLY A 129 17.20 24.98 15.51
C GLY A 129 18.59 24.43 15.90
N THR A 130 18.68 23.52 16.86
CA THR A 130 19.93 23.11 17.52
C THR A 130 20.64 21.95 16.83
N ALA A 131 20.00 21.23 15.91
CA ALA A 131 20.62 20.12 15.18
C ALA A 131 20.10 19.93 13.75
N TYR A 132 20.89 19.21 12.96
CA TYR A 132 20.53 18.58 11.69
C TYR A 132 20.62 17.06 11.84
N PHE A 133 19.60 16.33 11.40
CA PHE A 133 19.58 14.87 11.53
C PHE A 133 19.93 14.14 10.22
N GLY A 134 20.78 13.12 10.33
CA GLY A 134 20.88 12.02 9.37
C GLY A 134 20.31 10.75 9.98
N TYR A 135 19.53 9.97 9.21
CA TYR A 135 18.97 8.69 9.66
C TYR A 135 19.30 7.55 8.67
N ALA A 136 19.65 6.39 9.20
CA ALA A 136 19.91 5.18 8.44
C ALA A 136 19.48 3.92 9.20
N GLN A 137 18.64 3.09 8.59
CA GLN A 137 18.48 1.69 9.01
C GLN A 137 19.67 0.86 8.51
N MET A 138 19.96 -0.28 9.15
CA MET A 138 20.90 -1.27 8.60
C MET A 138 20.23 -2.06 7.46
N THR A 139 20.99 -2.34 6.40
CA THR A 139 20.48 -3.02 5.20
C THR A 139 21.41 -4.15 4.73
N PRO A 140 20.93 -5.10 3.90
CA PRO A 140 21.66 -6.34 3.57
C PRO A 140 22.99 -6.16 2.86
N ASP A 141 23.13 -5.16 2.00
CA ASP A 141 24.19 -5.11 1.00
C ASP A 141 24.88 -3.74 0.97
N ILE A 142 25.99 -3.64 1.70
CA ILE A 142 26.80 -2.44 1.86
C ILE A 142 28.28 -2.83 1.77
N ALA A 143 28.91 -2.52 0.64
CA ALA A 143 30.36 -2.71 0.45
C ALA A 143 31.19 -1.70 1.26
N ASN A 144 30.72 -0.44 1.34
CA ASN A 144 31.35 0.64 2.11
C ASN A 144 30.31 1.39 2.94
N TYR A 145 30.48 1.42 4.26
CA TYR A 145 29.57 2.12 5.17
C TYR A 145 29.73 3.64 5.09
N ALA A 146 30.92 4.18 4.73
CA ALA A 146 31.10 5.62 4.56
C ALA A 146 30.20 6.18 3.45
N ASP A 147 30.19 5.54 2.27
CA ASP A 147 29.34 5.92 1.14
C ASP A 147 27.85 5.70 1.43
N TYR A 148 27.51 4.69 2.25
CA TYR A 148 26.13 4.48 2.69
C TYR A 148 25.68 5.59 3.64
N TYR A 149 26.49 5.95 4.63
CA TYR A 149 26.19 7.03 5.58
C TYR A 149 26.12 8.40 4.89
N LEU A 150 26.98 8.67 3.90
CA LEU A 150 26.88 9.90 3.10
C LEU A 150 25.58 9.95 2.30
N ARG A 151 25.23 8.88 1.57
CA ARG A 151 23.97 8.81 0.81
C ARG A 151 22.75 8.98 1.72
N ARG A 152 22.74 8.32 2.88
CA ARG A 152 21.69 8.46 3.90
C ARG A 152 21.65 9.85 4.54
N LEU A 153 22.79 10.50 4.77
CA LEU A 153 22.85 11.89 5.26
C LEU A 153 22.26 12.85 4.22
N VAL A 154 22.70 12.80 2.96
CA VAL A 154 22.18 13.68 1.91
C VAL A 154 20.67 13.48 1.72
N HIS A 155 20.20 12.23 1.66
CA HIS A 155 18.76 11.94 1.57
C HIS A 155 17.98 12.45 2.80
N SER A 156 18.55 12.38 4.00
CA SER A 156 17.94 12.97 5.21
C SER A 156 17.85 14.49 5.12
N LEU A 157 18.88 15.15 4.56
CA LEU A 157 18.91 16.60 4.38
C LEU A 157 17.95 17.08 3.27
N GLU A 158 17.53 16.20 2.36
CA GLU A 158 16.48 16.47 1.38
C GLU A 158 15.06 16.47 1.98
N LYS A 159 14.85 15.88 3.16
CA LYS A 159 13.56 15.88 3.88
C LYS A 159 13.31 17.25 4.56
N SER A 160 12.05 17.51 4.96
CA SER A 160 11.64 18.77 5.60
C SER A 160 12.44 19.01 6.90
N TYR A 161 12.95 20.24 7.07
CA TYR A 161 13.58 20.65 8.33
C TYR A 161 12.52 20.97 9.38
N ASP A 162 11.53 21.79 9.03
CA ASP A 162 10.36 22.05 9.87
C ASP A 162 9.61 20.71 10.07
N PRO A 163 9.47 20.22 11.33
CA PRO A 163 8.81 18.95 11.62
C PRO A 163 7.28 19.09 11.67
N ASP A 164 6.76 20.31 11.78
CA ASP A 164 5.35 20.64 11.91
C ASP A 164 4.72 21.10 10.58
N ARG A 165 5.54 21.41 9.56
CA ARG A 165 5.09 21.83 8.21
C ARG A 165 6.00 21.30 7.10
N GLU A 166 5.39 20.90 6.00
CA GLU A 166 6.12 20.55 4.77
C GLU A 166 6.41 21.83 3.96
N GLY A 167 7.68 22.13 3.66
CA GLY A 167 8.01 23.31 2.84
C GLY A 167 9.50 23.55 2.56
N GLU A 168 10.36 23.59 3.58
CA GLU A 168 11.81 23.81 3.43
C GLU A 168 12.58 22.55 3.85
N SER A 169 13.41 22.01 2.95
CA SER A 169 14.31 20.91 3.29
C SER A 169 15.57 21.39 4.00
N ALA A 170 16.20 20.51 4.79
CA ALA A 170 17.35 20.89 5.60
C ALA A 170 18.56 21.38 4.77
N ILE A 171 18.80 20.78 3.59
CA ILE A 171 19.82 21.27 2.64
C ILE A 171 19.48 22.66 2.10
N ASN A 172 18.20 22.97 1.87
CA ASN A 172 17.78 24.33 1.48
C ASN A 172 18.01 25.31 2.62
N ARG A 173 17.57 25.00 3.86
CA ARG A 173 17.81 25.82 5.05
C ARG A 173 19.30 26.14 5.22
N LEU A 174 20.14 25.12 5.28
CA LEU A 174 21.59 25.25 5.47
C LEU A 174 22.21 26.15 4.39
N THR A 175 21.79 25.99 3.14
CA THR A 175 22.29 26.79 2.02
C THR A 175 21.77 28.22 2.04
N ASN A 176 20.49 28.43 2.36
CA ASN A 176 19.88 29.76 2.46
C ASN A 176 20.60 30.58 3.56
N LEU A 177 20.77 30.01 4.75
CA LEU A 177 21.50 30.66 5.85
C LEU A 177 22.99 30.90 5.55
N MET A 178 23.61 30.12 4.66
CA MET A 178 25.00 30.33 4.21
C MET A 178 25.14 31.56 3.30
N VAL A 179 24.11 31.90 2.52
CA VAL A 179 24.15 33.00 1.53
C VAL A 179 23.36 34.24 1.93
N GLU A 180 22.46 34.14 2.92
CA GLU A 180 21.68 35.27 3.43
C GLU A 180 22.42 36.12 4.48
N ASP A 181 23.65 35.71 4.84
CA ASP A 181 24.57 36.52 5.62
C ASP A 181 25.18 37.64 4.76
N SER A 182 24.57 38.82 4.83
CA SER A 182 24.94 39.99 4.01
C SER A 182 26.30 40.61 4.35
N GLU A 183 26.97 40.17 5.41
CA GLU A 183 28.38 40.52 5.66
C GLU A 183 29.35 39.62 4.86
N VAL A 184 28.83 38.57 4.21
CA VAL A 184 29.60 37.54 3.49
C VAL A 184 29.27 37.51 1.99
N VAL A 185 27.99 37.60 1.61
CA VAL A 185 27.55 37.58 0.19
C VAL A 185 26.75 38.84 -0.12
N SER A 186 27.08 39.53 -1.22
CA SER A 186 26.32 40.73 -1.61
C SER A 186 24.94 40.37 -2.16
N ALA A 187 23.92 41.16 -1.83
CA ALA A 187 22.54 40.91 -2.28
C ALA A 187 22.42 40.89 -3.82
N ASN A 188 23.22 41.72 -4.50
CA ASN A 188 23.31 41.75 -5.97
C ASN A 188 23.91 40.46 -6.53
N ASP A 189 24.91 39.88 -5.86
CA ASP A 189 25.54 38.63 -6.28
C ASP A 189 24.65 37.41 -6.01
N LEU A 190 23.87 37.44 -4.92
CA LEU A 190 22.86 36.42 -4.65
C LEU A 190 21.69 36.48 -5.64
N GLU A 191 21.22 37.68 -6.01
CA GLU A 191 20.24 37.86 -7.10
C GLU A 191 20.82 37.39 -8.44
N ALA A 192 22.08 37.71 -8.74
CA ALA A 192 22.76 37.24 -9.95
C ALA A 192 22.91 35.71 -9.98
N LEU A 193 23.27 35.08 -8.86
CA LEU A 193 23.41 33.61 -8.74
C LEU A 193 22.06 32.89 -8.94
N ARG A 194 20.97 33.43 -8.39
CA ARG A 194 19.62 32.85 -8.46
C ARG A 194 18.92 33.13 -9.80
N GLU A 195 19.02 34.34 -10.35
CA GLU A 195 18.14 34.82 -11.44
C GLU A 195 18.85 35.21 -12.75
N ALA A 196 20.18 35.46 -12.77
CA ALA A 196 20.82 36.00 -13.97
C ALA A 196 21.05 34.97 -15.10
N PRO A 197 20.88 35.36 -16.38
CA PRO A 197 21.06 34.49 -17.54
C PRO A 197 22.55 34.31 -17.91
N LEU A 198 23.30 33.68 -17.01
CA LEU A 198 24.74 33.39 -17.14
C LEU A 198 24.99 32.10 -17.94
N ASP A 199 26.04 32.11 -18.79
CA ASP A 199 26.62 30.89 -19.36
C ASP A 199 27.42 30.08 -18.32
N ALA A 200 27.79 28.84 -18.63
CA ALA A 200 28.49 27.96 -17.68
C ALA A 200 29.83 28.54 -17.18
N SER A 201 30.60 29.20 -18.05
CA SER A 201 31.89 29.82 -17.71
C SER A 201 31.72 31.14 -16.94
N GLN A 202 30.61 31.85 -17.12
CA GLN A 202 30.24 33.02 -16.32
C GLN A 202 29.74 32.59 -14.93
N LEU A 203 28.87 31.58 -14.88
CA LEU A 203 28.33 31.01 -13.64
C LEU A 203 29.44 30.38 -12.79
N ALA A 204 30.35 29.60 -13.39
CA ALA A 204 31.50 29.04 -12.68
C ALA A 204 32.40 30.16 -12.10
N ARG A 205 32.67 31.24 -12.85
CA ARG A 205 33.42 32.40 -12.32
C ARG A 205 32.69 33.15 -11.20
N LEU A 206 31.35 33.20 -11.23
CA LEU A 206 30.55 33.76 -10.14
C LEU A 206 30.59 32.85 -8.89
N VAL A 207 30.39 31.55 -9.06
CA VAL A 207 30.42 30.56 -7.97
C VAL A 207 31.81 30.45 -7.34
N LEU A 208 32.88 30.47 -8.14
CA LEU A 208 34.27 30.53 -7.64
C LEU A 208 34.47 31.77 -6.76
N ARG A 209 34.16 32.97 -7.28
CA ARG A 209 34.33 34.21 -6.50
C ARG A 209 33.51 34.22 -5.21
N ILE A 210 32.23 33.85 -5.25
CA ILE A 210 31.38 33.84 -4.05
C ILE A 210 31.87 32.79 -3.05
N ALA A 211 32.39 31.64 -3.50
CA ALA A 211 32.98 30.64 -2.61
C ALA A 211 34.29 31.14 -1.97
N ASP A 212 35.15 31.81 -2.74
CA ASP A 212 36.38 32.43 -2.23
C ASP A 212 36.05 33.55 -1.21
N GLU A 213 35.03 34.38 -1.49
CA GLU A 213 34.50 35.41 -0.58
C GLU A 213 33.94 34.79 0.71
N ILE A 214 33.17 33.70 0.62
CA ILE A 214 32.65 32.97 1.78
C ILE A 214 33.78 32.39 2.64
N VAL A 215 34.73 31.66 2.04
CA VAL A 215 35.81 31.00 2.80
C VAL A 215 36.79 32.01 3.39
N ALA A 216 37.03 33.15 2.73
CA ALA A 216 37.88 34.21 3.24
C ALA A 216 37.23 35.06 4.35
N ALA A 217 35.90 35.03 4.51
CA ALA A 217 35.21 35.82 5.52
C ALA A 217 35.60 35.37 6.95
N PRO A 218 35.75 36.30 7.93
CA PRO A 218 36.24 35.97 9.28
C PRO A 218 35.42 34.93 10.05
N LYS A 219 34.16 34.71 9.65
CA LYS A 219 33.24 33.68 10.17
C LYS A 219 33.68 32.26 9.80
N PHE A 220 34.30 32.08 8.63
CA PHE A 220 34.68 30.79 8.05
C PHE A 220 36.20 30.55 8.02
N ALA A 221 37.02 31.61 7.96
CA ALA A 221 38.47 31.52 7.81
C ALA A 221 39.24 30.78 8.95
N GLY A 222 38.57 30.40 10.04
CA GLY A 222 39.12 29.56 11.12
C GLY A 222 38.75 28.07 11.03
N GLU A 223 37.93 27.66 10.06
CA GLU A 223 37.44 26.30 9.86
C GLU A 223 38.01 25.72 8.56
N GLU A 224 38.65 24.55 8.62
CA GLU A 224 39.12 23.84 7.41
C GLU A 224 37.91 23.26 6.65
N LEU A 225 37.27 24.10 5.84
CA LEU A 225 36.14 23.75 4.97
C LEU A 225 36.62 23.30 3.60
N ASP A 226 35.98 22.26 3.07
CA ASP A 226 36.12 21.95 1.65
C ASP A 226 35.30 22.96 0.83
N ILE A 227 36.04 23.83 0.14
CA ILE A 227 35.50 24.86 -0.74
C ILE A 227 34.59 24.28 -1.84
N ASN A 228 34.80 23.04 -2.28
CA ASN A 228 33.94 22.42 -3.28
C ASN A 228 32.54 22.12 -2.76
N ILE A 229 32.37 21.91 -1.46
CA ILE A 229 31.03 21.76 -0.87
C ILE A 229 30.33 23.12 -0.77
N VAL A 230 31.07 24.20 -0.45
CA VAL A 230 30.56 25.58 -0.55
C VAL A 230 30.11 25.88 -1.98
N ARG A 231 30.94 25.59 -2.98
CA ARG A 231 30.62 25.76 -4.42
C ARG A 231 29.42 24.90 -4.86
N ALA A 232 29.31 23.65 -4.38
CA ALA A 232 28.20 22.76 -4.71
C ALA A 232 26.87 23.28 -4.14
N LEU A 233 26.87 23.77 -2.90
CA LEU A 233 25.70 24.40 -2.28
C LEU A 233 25.36 25.75 -2.96
N LEU A 234 26.34 26.54 -3.41
CA LEU A 234 26.10 27.73 -4.24
C LEU A 234 25.43 27.39 -5.58
N TYR A 235 25.85 26.31 -6.25
CA TYR A 235 25.15 25.83 -7.44
C TYR A 235 23.69 25.44 -7.13
N TYR A 236 23.42 24.81 -5.98
CA TYR A 236 22.09 24.43 -5.52
C TYR A 236 21.13 25.62 -5.31
N GLN A 237 21.66 26.82 -5.02
CA GLN A 237 20.84 28.04 -4.92
C GLN A 237 20.16 28.43 -6.24
N ARG A 238 20.68 28.00 -7.39
CA ARG A 238 20.12 28.31 -8.71
C ARG A 238 18.79 27.61 -8.98
N ARG A 239 18.51 26.49 -8.28
CA ARG A 239 17.30 25.65 -8.46
C ARG A 239 17.10 25.27 -9.94
N ASP A 240 18.20 24.87 -10.58
CA ASP A 240 18.28 24.51 -11.99
C ASP A 240 18.47 22.99 -12.06
N PRO A 241 17.45 22.20 -12.38
CA PRO A 241 17.47 20.74 -12.23
C PRO A 241 18.62 20.02 -12.96
N ARG A 242 19.19 20.63 -14.03
CA ARG A 242 20.37 20.08 -14.72
C ARG A 242 21.64 20.18 -13.88
N ILE A 243 21.74 21.24 -13.08
CA ILE A 243 22.82 21.51 -12.13
C ILE A 243 22.54 20.79 -10.82
N ASP A 244 21.30 20.85 -10.30
CA ASP A 244 20.91 20.22 -9.03
C ASP A 244 21.20 18.71 -9.02
N GLN A 245 21.01 18.01 -10.15
CA GLN A 245 21.39 16.59 -10.28
C GLN A 245 22.91 16.39 -10.15
N ARG A 246 23.71 17.20 -10.85
CA ARG A 246 25.18 17.12 -10.85
C ARG A 246 25.74 17.45 -9.46
N VAL A 247 25.13 18.42 -8.79
CA VAL A 247 25.38 18.72 -7.36
C VAL A 247 25.02 17.54 -6.46
N ARG A 248 23.87 16.87 -6.65
CA ARG A 248 23.51 15.67 -5.85
C ARG A 248 24.47 14.50 -6.10
N GLN A 249 24.85 14.22 -7.34
CA GLN A 249 25.85 13.20 -7.69
C GLN A 249 27.19 13.51 -6.99
N TYR A 250 27.62 14.78 -7.02
CA TYR A 250 28.81 15.25 -6.33
C TYR A 250 28.72 15.10 -4.79
N LEU A 251 27.60 15.52 -4.19
CA LEU A 251 27.34 15.39 -2.75
C LEU A 251 27.15 13.94 -2.29
N HIS A 252 26.83 13.01 -3.19
CA HIS A 252 26.87 11.57 -2.92
C HIS A 252 28.27 10.96 -3.06
N GLY A 253 29.32 11.76 -3.32
CA GLY A 253 30.71 11.30 -3.45
C GLY A 253 31.05 10.65 -4.78
N ARG A 254 30.12 10.61 -5.75
CA ARG A 254 30.34 10.04 -7.08
C ARG A 254 31.26 10.94 -7.92
N GLN A 255 31.96 10.35 -8.88
CA GLN A 255 32.66 11.13 -9.89
C GLN A 255 31.67 11.75 -10.88
N LEU A 256 32.06 12.89 -11.45
CA LEU A 256 31.34 13.57 -12.52
C LEU A 256 32.06 13.25 -13.82
N THR A 257 31.34 12.95 -14.91
CA THR A 257 32.02 12.83 -16.21
C THR A 257 32.44 14.21 -16.71
N MET A 258 33.22 14.26 -17.80
CA MET A 258 33.65 15.52 -18.42
C MET A 258 32.48 16.46 -18.72
N LEU A 259 31.31 15.93 -19.12
CA LEU A 259 30.14 16.73 -19.47
C LEU A 259 29.39 17.30 -18.24
N ALA A 260 29.41 16.60 -17.10
CA ALA A 260 28.97 17.19 -15.84
C ALA A 260 29.96 18.24 -15.34
N ALA A 261 31.25 17.93 -15.39
CA ALA A 261 32.29 18.87 -14.97
C ALA A 261 32.18 20.21 -15.72
N GLU A 262 31.89 20.21 -17.03
CA GLU A 262 31.65 21.46 -17.78
C GLU A 262 30.43 22.27 -17.27
N ALA A 263 29.33 21.60 -16.89
CA ALA A 263 28.12 22.26 -16.42
C ALA A 263 28.24 22.81 -14.98
N VAL A 264 29.10 22.21 -14.15
CA VAL A 264 29.43 22.67 -12.79
C VAL A 264 30.93 22.96 -12.61
N ALA A 265 31.53 23.65 -13.60
CA ALA A 265 32.99 23.85 -13.75
C ALA A 265 33.72 24.65 -12.65
N ALA A 266 33.07 24.94 -11.52
CA ALA A 266 33.74 25.35 -10.29
C ALA A 266 34.04 24.16 -9.34
N LEU A 267 33.48 22.97 -9.58
CA LEU A 267 33.72 21.78 -8.75
C LEU A 267 34.95 21.00 -9.20
N ASP A 268 35.92 20.86 -8.31
CA ASP A 268 37.07 19.97 -8.48
C ASP A 268 36.61 18.49 -8.34
N PRO A 269 37.06 17.53 -9.18
CA PRO A 269 36.54 16.17 -9.18
C PRO A 269 36.65 15.41 -7.84
N ASN A 270 35.69 14.53 -7.57
CA ASN A 270 35.68 13.65 -6.37
C ASN A 270 36.74 12.54 -6.48
N THR A 271 37.99 12.85 -6.10
CA THR A 271 39.11 11.91 -6.11
C THR A 271 39.64 11.62 -4.70
N GLY A 272 39.48 10.37 -4.23
CA GLY A 272 40.09 9.88 -2.98
C GLY A 272 39.22 8.85 -2.27
N GLU A 273 39.83 7.84 -1.65
CA GLU A 273 39.11 6.76 -0.92
C GLU A 273 38.35 7.28 0.32
N ASP A 274 38.81 8.40 0.89
CA ASP A 274 38.28 9.01 2.11
C ASP A 274 37.16 10.05 1.84
N ARG A 275 36.82 10.28 0.56
CA ARG A 275 36.02 11.43 0.09
C ARG A 275 34.65 11.52 0.76
N ALA A 276 34.01 10.39 1.04
CA ALA A 276 32.73 10.38 1.74
C ALA A 276 32.81 11.00 3.15
N PHE A 277 33.90 10.78 3.88
CA PHE A 277 34.12 11.40 5.18
C PHE A 277 34.42 12.89 5.08
N GLU A 278 35.10 13.35 4.02
CA GLU A 278 35.35 14.77 3.77
C GLU A 278 34.06 15.54 3.53
N ILE A 279 33.16 15.00 2.70
CA ILE A 279 31.85 15.61 2.41
C ILE A 279 31.01 15.70 3.70
N ILE A 280 30.92 14.61 4.48
CA ILE A 280 30.24 14.62 5.79
C ILE A 280 30.88 15.67 6.73
N THR A 281 32.21 15.77 6.74
CA THR A 281 32.95 16.71 7.61
C THR A 281 32.73 18.17 7.18
N SER A 282 32.68 18.47 5.88
CA SER A 282 32.40 19.83 5.42
C SER A 282 30.96 20.24 5.72
N LEU A 283 29.98 19.36 5.45
CA LEU A 283 28.57 19.60 5.79
C LEU A 283 28.38 19.82 7.30
N GLY A 284 28.99 18.99 8.15
CA GLY A 284 28.93 19.14 9.60
C GLY A 284 29.56 20.44 10.12
N LYS A 285 30.70 20.87 9.54
CA LYS A 285 31.31 22.18 9.86
C LYS A 285 30.46 23.36 9.39
N LEU A 286 29.80 23.25 8.24
CA LEU A 286 28.87 24.28 7.75
C LEU A 286 27.66 24.43 8.68
N MET A 287 27.03 23.33 9.11
CA MET A 287 25.94 23.35 10.10
C MET A 287 26.33 24.10 11.39
N TRP A 288 27.57 23.90 11.85
CA TRP A 288 28.12 24.59 13.02
C TRP A 288 28.40 26.08 12.78
N THR A 289 28.98 26.42 11.64
CA THR A 289 29.47 27.79 11.36
C THR A 289 28.33 28.72 10.94
N VAL A 290 27.35 28.18 10.23
CA VAL A 290 26.20 28.91 9.69
C VAL A 290 25.07 29.01 10.72
N ASP A 291 24.62 27.87 11.28
CA ASP A 291 23.39 27.74 12.06
C ASP A 291 23.64 27.42 13.56
N ARG A 292 24.91 27.30 13.96
CA ARG A 292 25.35 26.85 15.31
C ARG A 292 24.80 25.48 15.73
N ALA A 293 24.42 24.67 14.76
CA ALA A 293 23.78 23.38 14.97
C ALA A 293 24.78 22.20 15.05
N ALA A 294 24.39 21.15 15.76
CA ALA A 294 25.09 19.86 15.76
C ALA A 294 24.67 18.99 14.56
N LEU A 295 25.56 18.10 14.11
CA LEU A 295 25.18 16.98 13.24
C LEU A 295 24.80 15.79 14.13
N VAL A 296 23.54 15.35 14.09
CA VAL A 296 23.09 14.15 14.79
C VAL A 296 22.89 13.03 13.76
N PHE A 297 23.77 12.03 13.75
CA PHE A 297 23.66 10.89 12.87
C PHE A 297 23.12 9.67 13.62
N VAL A 298 21.97 9.16 13.18
CA VAL A 298 21.23 8.09 13.85
C VAL A 298 21.26 6.83 13.00
N ILE A 299 21.61 5.72 13.65
CA ILE A 299 21.40 4.38 13.10
C ILE A 299 20.43 3.63 13.98
N ASP A 300 19.48 2.95 13.33
CA ASP A 300 18.41 2.19 13.95
C ASP A 300 18.32 0.77 13.35
N GLN A 301 17.63 -0.13 14.04
CA GLN A 301 17.43 -1.52 13.62
C GLN A 301 18.74 -2.29 13.31
N VAL A 302 19.81 -2.03 14.07
CA VAL A 302 21.10 -2.73 13.85
C VAL A 302 20.99 -4.24 14.04
N GLU A 303 20.00 -4.68 14.82
CA GLU A 303 19.62 -6.08 15.01
C GLU A 303 19.27 -6.85 13.72
N ASP A 304 18.98 -6.16 12.61
CA ASP A 304 18.72 -6.79 11.31
C ASP A 304 20.02 -7.28 10.63
N LEU A 305 21.20 -6.90 11.13
CA LEU A 305 22.47 -7.53 10.72
C LEU A 305 22.54 -9.02 11.10
N ARG A 306 21.67 -9.52 11.99
CA ARG A 306 21.58 -10.96 12.35
C ARG A 306 21.15 -11.87 11.21
N PHE A 307 20.62 -11.34 10.12
CA PHE A 307 20.24 -12.13 8.94
C PHE A 307 21.43 -12.47 8.02
N PHE A 308 22.67 -12.24 8.45
CA PHE A 308 23.89 -12.47 7.67
C PHE A 308 24.96 -13.23 8.46
N ASP A 309 25.63 -14.18 7.80
CA ASP A 309 26.65 -15.05 8.42
C ASP A 309 27.85 -14.28 9.01
N ASN A 310 28.11 -13.04 8.54
CA ASN A 310 29.15 -12.15 9.04
C ASN A 310 28.61 -10.88 9.76
N ALA A 311 27.48 -11.00 10.46
CA ALA A 311 26.85 -9.94 11.26
C ALA A 311 27.84 -9.11 12.12
N GLU A 312 28.76 -9.79 12.82
CA GLU A 312 29.73 -9.20 13.74
C GLU A 312 30.79 -8.35 13.01
N GLU A 313 31.32 -8.86 11.90
CA GLU A 313 32.28 -8.16 11.05
C GLU A 313 31.64 -6.93 10.38
N ARG A 314 30.39 -7.06 9.93
CA ARG A 314 29.58 -5.95 9.38
C ARG A 314 29.35 -4.86 10.43
N PHE A 315 28.95 -5.24 11.64
CA PHE A 315 28.77 -4.30 12.75
C PHE A 315 30.09 -3.61 13.13
N GLN A 316 31.20 -4.32 13.16
CA GLN A 316 32.51 -3.75 13.45
C GLN A 316 32.93 -2.69 12.40
N LYS A 317 32.72 -2.97 11.10
CA LYS A 317 32.93 -2.01 10.00
C LYS A 317 32.02 -0.78 10.17
N ALA A 318 30.72 -1.01 10.37
CA ALA A 318 29.72 0.05 10.57
C ALA A 318 30.08 0.98 11.75
N VAL A 319 30.50 0.42 12.88
CA VAL A 319 30.90 1.14 14.11
C VAL A 319 32.20 1.91 13.94
N ARG A 320 33.20 1.32 13.30
CA ARG A 320 34.49 1.97 13.00
C ARG A 320 34.27 3.25 12.20
N ASP A 321 33.39 3.21 11.20
CA ASP A 321 33.18 4.32 10.28
C ASP A 321 32.34 5.44 10.94
N LEU A 322 31.42 5.11 11.85
CA LEU A 322 30.77 6.10 12.73
C LEU A 322 31.76 6.79 13.67
N ILE A 323 32.67 6.02 14.27
CA ILE A 323 33.73 6.54 15.13
C ILE A 323 34.64 7.46 14.34
N GLN A 324 34.88 7.19 13.06
CA GLN A 324 35.64 8.06 12.15
C GLN A 324 34.93 9.41 11.90
N ILE A 325 33.61 9.42 11.69
CA ILE A 325 32.82 10.67 11.60
C ILE A 325 32.95 11.49 12.90
N VAL A 326 32.75 10.86 14.06
CA VAL A 326 32.85 11.52 15.37
C VAL A 326 34.27 12.02 15.69
N ASN A 327 35.31 11.38 15.15
CA ASN A 327 36.69 11.85 15.27
C ASN A 327 36.97 13.10 14.41
N ARG A 328 36.38 13.20 13.20
CA ARG A 328 36.61 14.34 12.28
C ARG A 328 35.76 15.58 12.61
N LEU A 329 34.53 15.37 13.08
CA LEU A 329 33.59 16.44 13.42
C LEU A 329 33.46 16.61 14.93
N ASN A 330 33.87 17.74 15.48
CA ASN A 330 33.69 18.04 16.91
C ASN A 330 32.21 18.20 17.30
N ASN A 331 31.37 18.74 16.40
CA ASN A 331 29.93 18.94 16.61
C ASN A 331 29.06 17.73 16.20
N ALA A 332 29.67 16.58 15.84
CA ALA A 332 28.91 15.37 15.55
C ALA A 332 28.53 14.61 16.83
N ILE A 333 27.28 14.15 16.86
CA ILE A 333 26.69 13.21 17.82
C ILE A 333 26.21 12.00 17.03
N VAL A 334 26.54 10.79 17.47
CA VAL A 334 26.02 9.54 16.89
C VAL A 334 25.06 8.88 17.87
N ILE A 335 23.90 8.44 17.39
CA ILE A 335 22.97 7.57 18.13
C ILE A 335 23.01 6.20 17.47
N VAL A 336 23.23 5.15 18.26
CA VAL A 336 23.12 3.74 17.85
C VAL A 336 21.94 3.14 18.59
N SER A 337 20.88 2.78 17.86
CA SER A 337 19.66 2.16 18.38
C SER A 337 19.62 0.68 17.96
N CYS A 338 19.64 -0.21 18.95
CA CYS A 338 19.68 -1.65 18.72
C CYS A 338 18.86 -2.45 19.76
N LEU A 339 18.69 -3.76 19.57
CA LEU A 339 18.23 -4.63 20.66
C LEU A 339 19.37 -4.95 21.64
N GLU A 340 18.98 -5.22 22.89
CA GLU A 340 19.90 -5.54 23.99
C GLU A 340 20.56 -6.93 23.85
N ASP A 341 19.82 -7.93 23.36
CA ASP A 341 20.35 -9.27 23.06
C ASP A 341 21.40 -9.21 21.95
N PHE A 342 21.10 -8.49 20.87
CA PHE A 342 22.02 -8.30 19.75
C PHE A 342 23.29 -7.56 20.18
N TYR A 343 23.19 -6.46 20.92
CA TYR A 343 24.38 -5.76 21.41
C TYR A 343 25.22 -6.65 22.33
N GLY A 344 24.57 -7.41 23.22
CA GLY A 344 25.24 -8.38 24.09
C GLY A 344 26.09 -9.40 23.32
N GLN A 345 25.59 -9.90 22.18
CA GLN A 345 26.36 -10.77 21.28
C GLN A 345 27.56 -10.04 20.68
N VAL A 346 27.33 -9.00 19.87
CA VAL A 346 28.39 -8.38 19.05
C VAL A 346 29.45 -7.64 19.90
N ARG A 347 29.10 -7.20 21.11
CA ARG A 347 30.02 -6.59 22.08
C ARG A 347 31.18 -7.53 22.44
N GLY A 348 30.97 -8.84 22.43
CA GLY A 348 32.03 -9.83 22.74
C GLY A 348 33.14 -9.91 21.68
N VAL A 349 32.87 -9.44 20.46
CA VAL A 349 33.78 -9.54 19.30
C VAL A 349 34.39 -8.18 18.92
N LEU A 350 33.80 -7.06 19.39
CA LEU A 350 34.42 -5.74 19.28
C LEU A 350 35.71 -5.64 20.09
N ALA A 351 36.76 -5.06 19.49
CA ALA A 351 37.96 -4.65 20.22
C ALA A 351 37.60 -3.66 21.34
N GLN A 352 38.23 -3.81 22.51
CA GLN A 352 37.95 -3.00 23.72
C GLN A 352 37.97 -1.49 23.44
N SER A 353 38.87 -1.01 22.57
CA SER A 353 38.97 0.40 22.18
C SER A 353 37.77 0.95 21.39
N TYR A 354 36.92 0.08 20.81
CA TYR A 354 35.62 0.45 20.26
C TYR A 354 34.52 0.39 21.32
N VAL A 355 34.53 -0.63 22.18
CA VAL A 355 33.60 -0.74 23.32
C VAL A 355 33.74 0.49 24.23
N ASP A 356 34.96 0.85 24.63
CA ASP A 356 35.29 2.04 25.42
C ASP A 356 34.82 3.37 24.79
N ARG A 357 34.65 3.42 23.46
CA ARG A 357 34.17 4.61 22.74
C ARG A 357 32.63 4.67 22.66
N ILE A 358 31.98 3.54 22.43
CA ILE A 358 30.51 3.42 22.40
C ILE A 358 29.93 3.58 23.82
N GLU A 359 30.54 2.90 24.78
CA GLU A 359 30.13 2.89 26.19
C GLU A 359 30.72 4.07 26.99
N LYS A 360 31.51 4.97 26.37
CA LYS A 360 32.08 6.17 27.05
C LYS A 360 31.01 7.04 27.71
N SER A 361 29.83 7.11 27.09
CA SER A 361 28.68 7.84 27.60
C SER A 361 27.95 7.09 28.73
N GLY A 362 28.29 5.82 28.94
CA GLY A 362 27.42 4.78 29.48
C GLY A 362 26.35 4.36 28.45
N PRO A 363 26.01 3.06 28.33
CA PRO A 363 24.83 2.64 27.58
C PRO A 363 23.53 3.17 28.22
N VAL A 364 22.46 3.28 27.43
CA VAL A 364 21.13 3.68 27.92
C VAL A 364 20.13 2.58 27.61
N ALA A 365 19.77 1.83 28.66
CA ALA A 365 18.66 0.90 28.63
C ALA A 365 17.34 1.68 28.46
N LEU A 366 16.60 1.36 27.40
CA LEU A 366 15.26 1.84 27.11
C LEU A 366 14.27 0.77 27.57
N LEU A 367 13.68 0.99 28.74
CA LEU A 367 12.75 0.06 29.37
C LEU A 367 11.51 -0.13 28.49
N GLU A 368 11.04 -1.38 28.31
CA GLU A 368 9.76 -1.63 27.64
C GLU A 368 8.60 -1.14 28.51
N SER A 369 8.68 -1.41 29.82
CA SER A 369 7.69 -1.10 30.85
C SER A 369 7.56 0.40 31.16
N ARG A 370 6.33 0.84 31.46
CA ARG A 370 5.98 2.22 31.88
C ARG A 370 5.55 2.26 33.33
N THR A 371 5.99 3.29 34.06
CA THR A 371 5.48 3.59 35.40
C THR A 371 4.01 4.05 35.36
N PRO A 372 3.26 3.94 36.47
CA PRO A 372 1.88 4.46 36.57
C PRO A 372 1.72 5.91 36.10
N GLU A 373 2.67 6.79 36.43
CA GLU A 373 2.61 8.20 36.03
C GLU A 373 2.99 8.42 34.55
N GLU A 374 3.96 7.68 34.00
CA GLU A 374 4.18 7.68 32.54
C GLU A 374 2.93 7.18 31.81
N ALA A 375 2.27 6.15 32.32
CA ALA A 375 1.04 5.60 31.75
C ALA A 375 -0.10 6.63 31.77
N ARG A 376 -0.27 7.34 32.90
CA ARG A 376 -1.23 8.44 33.05
C ARG A 376 -0.95 9.58 32.07
N LEU A 377 0.31 9.96 31.89
CA LEU A 377 0.72 11.02 30.96
C LEU A 377 0.56 10.61 29.48
N ILE A 378 0.88 9.37 29.11
CA ILE A 378 0.66 8.82 27.76
C ILE A 378 -0.83 8.90 27.38
N ILE A 379 -1.71 8.52 28.30
CA ILE A 379 -3.15 8.52 28.08
C ILE A 379 -3.71 9.95 28.11
N ALA A 380 -3.22 10.82 29.01
CA ALA A 380 -3.57 12.25 29.02
C ALA A 380 -3.26 12.93 27.69
N LYS A 381 -2.03 12.81 27.19
CA LYS A 381 -1.58 13.54 25.99
C LYS A 381 -2.34 13.13 24.72
N ARG A 382 -2.82 11.87 24.65
CA ARG A 382 -3.67 11.37 23.57
C ARG A 382 -5.11 11.90 23.65
N LEU A 383 -5.72 11.89 24.84
CA LEU A 383 -7.05 12.47 25.06
C LEU A 383 -7.05 13.99 24.84
N GLU A 384 -5.99 14.69 25.26
CA GLU A 384 -5.78 16.12 24.96
C GLU A 384 -5.73 16.39 23.45
N HIS A 385 -5.01 15.56 22.68
CA HIS A 385 -4.87 15.76 21.24
C HIS A 385 -6.21 15.54 20.49
N GLU A 386 -6.97 14.50 20.85
CA GLU A 386 -8.31 14.31 20.26
C GLU A 386 -9.29 15.41 20.66
N ALA A 387 -9.18 15.96 21.88
CA ALA A 387 -9.99 17.10 22.34
C ALA A 387 -9.66 18.41 21.58
N GLU A 388 -8.40 18.62 21.22
CA GLU A 388 -7.96 19.72 20.37
C GLU A 388 -8.47 19.57 18.92
N ALA A 389 -8.55 18.34 18.42
CA ALA A 389 -9.05 18.04 17.07
C ALA A 389 -10.59 18.14 16.95
N HIS A 390 -11.34 17.63 17.92
CA HIS A 390 -12.80 17.45 17.83
C HIS A 390 -13.65 18.61 18.42
N ALA A 391 -13.02 19.78 18.58
CA ALA A 391 -13.61 21.09 18.85
C ALA A 391 -14.16 21.39 20.27
N GLY A 392 -14.10 22.68 20.63
CA GLY A 392 -14.81 23.25 21.78
C GLY A 392 -13.93 23.80 22.91
N GLY A 393 -12.67 23.37 23.02
CA GLY A 393 -11.78 23.80 24.11
C GLY A 393 -12.16 23.23 25.49
N LEU A 394 -12.81 22.07 25.51
CA LEU A 394 -13.12 21.31 26.73
C LEU A 394 -11.83 20.71 27.29
N SER A 395 -11.37 21.22 28.43
CA SER A 395 -10.28 20.60 29.18
C SER A 395 -10.78 19.31 29.83
N PHE A 396 -10.12 18.19 29.52
CA PHE A 396 -10.30 16.90 30.19
C PHE A 396 -9.52 16.90 31.52
N PRO A 397 -10.16 17.03 32.70
CA PRO A 397 -9.44 17.18 33.95
C PRO A 397 -9.11 15.79 34.52
N ASP A 398 -7.88 15.33 34.23
CA ASP A 398 -7.25 14.08 34.70
C ASP A 398 -7.85 12.76 34.14
N PRO A 399 -7.07 11.93 33.41
CA PRO A 399 -7.48 10.59 33.00
C PRO A 399 -7.92 9.67 34.15
N ALA A 400 -7.47 9.93 35.39
CA ALA A 400 -7.94 9.20 36.56
C ALA A 400 -9.47 9.29 36.75
N ALA A 401 -10.13 10.35 36.28
CA ALA A 401 -11.58 10.48 36.30
C ALA A 401 -12.29 9.50 35.34
N PHE A 402 -11.65 9.13 34.22
CA PHE A 402 -12.21 8.22 33.21
C PHE A 402 -11.85 6.76 33.49
N PHE A 403 -10.60 6.46 33.84
CA PHE A 403 -10.11 5.09 34.03
C PHE A 403 -10.21 4.57 35.47
N GLY A 404 -10.23 5.49 36.45
CA GLY A 404 -9.93 5.23 37.86
C GLY A 404 -8.41 5.34 38.12
N PRO A 405 -7.96 5.77 39.32
CA PRO A 405 -6.54 5.79 39.65
C PRO A 405 -5.93 4.38 39.65
N GLU A 406 -6.70 3.40 40.12
CA GLU A 406 -6.37 1.97 40.18
C GLU A 406 -5.87 1.42 38.85
N PHE A 407 -6.44 1.84 37.71
CA PHE A 407 -6.02 1.40 36.37
C PHE A 407 -4.54 1.68 36.08
N PHE A 408 -4.03 2.82 36.57
CA PHE A 408 -2.63 3.20 36.35
C PHE A 408 -1.67 2.43 37.28
N GLU A 409 -2.14 2.01 38.45
CA GLU A 409 -1.40 1.12 39.36
C GLU A 409 -1.44 -0.34 38.89
N GLU A 410 -2.58 -0.81 38.37
CA GLU A 410 -2.86 -2.15 37.84
C GLU A 410 -2.06 -2.45 36.55
N PHE A 411 -2.13 -1.55 35.57
CA PHE A 411 -1.44 -1.71 34.27
C PHE A 411 -0.08 -0.99 34.21
N GLY A 412 0.35 -0.43 35.35
CA GLY A 412 1.73 0.00 35.57
C GLY A 412 2.70 -1.19 35.44
N GLY A 413 3.76 -1.01 34.66
CA GLY A 413 4.72 -2.05 34.31
C GLY A 413 4.50 -2.67 32.92
N LEU A 414 3.36 -2.43 32.27
CA LEU A 414 3.17 -2.82 30.87
C LEU A 414 3.92 -1.91 29.90
N SER A 415 4.11 -2.39 28.67
CA SER A 415 4.68 -1.59 27.60
C SER A 415 3.69 -0.62 26.99
N THR A 416 4.19 0.45 26.36
CA THR A 416 3.35 1.50 25.76
C THR A 416 2.27 0.92 24.87
N ARG A 417 2.59 -0.09 24.03
CA ARG A 417 1.61 -0.75 23.17
C ARG A 417 0.50 -1.43 23.98
N ARG A 418 0.85 -2.33 24.91
CA ARG A 418 -0.12 -3.07 25.73
C ARG A 418 -0.98 -2.13 26.59
N LEU A 419 -0.38 -1.07 27.14
CA LEU A 419 -1.11 -0.05 27.89
C LEU A 419 -2.21 0.61 27.04
N LEU A 420 -1.90 0.98 25.79
CA LEU A 420 -2.88 1.56 24.86
C LEU A 420 -3.97 0.54 24.48
N GLU A 421 -3.61 -0.73 24.27
CA GLU A 421 -4.55 -1.84 24.01
C GLU A 421 -5.52 -2.04 25.20
N HIS A 422 -5.02 -2.05 26.45
CA HIS A 422 -5.87 -2.13 27.66
C HIS A 422 -6.72 -0.87 27.88
N ALA A 423 -6.20 0.32 27.60
CA ALA A 423 -6.95 1.58 27.71
C ALA A 423 -8.12 1.63 26.71
N GLN A 424 -7.87 1.23 25.46
CA GLN A 424 -8.92 1.13 24.45
C GLN A 424 -10.01 0.12 24.86
N SER A 425 -9.61 -1.03 25.41
CA SER A 425 -10.55 -2.04 25.90
C SER A 425 -11.42 -1.54 27.06
N ARG A 426 -10.84 -0.86 28.06
CA ARG A 426 -11.56 -0.36 29.26
C ARG A 426 -12.45 0.86 28.96
N LEU A 427 -12.17 1.60 27.89
CA LEU A 427 -13.13 2.60 27.36
C LEU A 427 -14.34 1.91 26.73
N ARG A 428 -14.12 0.94 25.82
CA ARG A 428 -15.21 0.19 25.17
C ARG A 428 -16.13 -0.48 26.20
N SER A 429 -15.56 -1.15 27.20
CA SER A 429 -16.34 -1.81 28.27
C SER A 429 -16.99 -0.85 29.27
N LYS A 430 -16.77 0.47 29.17
CA LYS A 430 -17.50 1.50 29.94
C LYS A 430 -18.60 2.18 29.14
N THR A 431 -18.67 1.97 27.82
CA THR A 431 -19.83 2.36 27.01
C THR A 431 -21.01 1.37 27.17
N GLU A 432 -20.77 0.22 27.80
CA GLU A 432 -21.73 -0.87 28.02
C GLU A 432 -22.07 -0.97 29.52
N GLU A 433 -23.29 -0.60 29.93
CA GLU A 433 -23.71 -0.79 31.33
C GLU A 433 -23.98 -2.28 31.64
N PRO A 434 -23.50 -2.81 32.79
CA PRO A 434 -23.33 -4.25 32.94
C PRO A 434 -24.46 -4.96 33.71
N SER A 435 -24.54 -6.29 33.51
CA SER A 435 -25.14 -7.22 34.46
C SER A 435 -24.06 -8.12 35.07
N VAL A 436 -24.15 -8.38 36.37
CA VAL A 436 -23.05 -8.84 37.26
C VAL A 436 -23.65 -9.88 38.22
N PRO A 437 -23.03 -11.07 38.43
CA PRO A 437 -22.05 -11.18 39.52
C PRO A 437 -20.88 -12.19 39.42
N GLU A 438 -19.66 -11.64 39.54
CA GLU A 438 -18.60 -12.02 40.51
C GLU A 438 -17.99 -13.48 40.49
N PRO A 439 -17.04 -13.87 41.40
CA PRO A 439 -15.61 -13.74 41.07
C PRO A 439 -14.70 -14.91 41.52
N GLN A 440 -13.43 -14.97 41.06
CA GLN A 440 -12.31 -15.54 41.84
C GLN A 440 -10.96 -14.85 41.51
N ASP A 441 -10.21 -14.46 42.56
CA ASP A 441 -8.84 -13.96 42.49
C ASP A 441 -7.79 -15.10 42.42
N THR A 442 -6.62 -14.83 41.83
CA THR A 442 -5.33 -14.67 42.54
C THR A 442 -4.11 -14.77 41.62
N GLY A 443 -2.98 -14.17 42.03
CA GLY A 443 -1.64 -14.72 41.72
C GLY A 443 -0.81 -14.01 40.64
N SER A 444 -0.24 -12.84 40.97
CA SER A 444 0.88 -12.28 40.20
C SER A 444 2.18 -13.10 40.39
N GLY A 445 3.11 -13.09 39.42
CA GLY A 445 4.38 -13.83 39.65
C GLY A 445 5.43 -13.95 38.54
N PHE A 446 6.03 -12.84 38.12
CA PHE A 446 7.50 -12.71 38.08
C PHE A 446 8.36 -13.76 37.31
N ILE A 447 8.56 -13.55 36.00
CA ILE A 447 9.85 -13.10 35.38
C ILE A 447 11.15 -13.91 35.68
N SER A 448 11.10 -15.06 36.36
CA SER A 448 12.28 -15.69 36.98
C SER A 448 12.87 -16.91 36.24
N GLN A 449 12.31 -17.35 35.10
CA GLN A 449 12.81 -18.53 34.38
C GLN A 449 13.13 -18.30 32.89
N LEU A 450 13.12 -17.05 32.41
CA LEU A 450 13.57 -16.69 31.06
C LEU A 450 15.11 -16.85 30.89
N ALA A 451 15.85 -17.00 31.98
CA ALA A 451 17.30 -16.87 32.03
C ALA A 451 18.11 -18.20 32.05
N ALA A 452 17.47 -19.36 31.88
CA ALA A 452 18.13 -20.67 32.09
C ALA A 452 18.12 -21.64 30.88
N ALA A 453 17.25 -21.41 29.88
CA ALA A 453 17.16 -22.24 28.67
C ALA A 453 17.54 -21.50 27.38
N LEU A 454 17.82 -20.19 27.47
CA LEU A 454 18.44 -19.43 26.38
C LEU A 454 19.95 -19.70 26.35
N GLY A 455 20.36 -20.58 25.43
CA GLY A 455 21.76 -20.84 25.08
C GLY A 455 22.25 -22.23 25.45
N PHE A 456 22.81 -22.96 24.48
CA PHE A 456 24.27 -23.06 24.30
C PHE A 456 24.61 -23.80 22.99
N GLY A 457 25.67 -23.35 22.29
CA GLY A 457 26.42 -24.15 21.31
C GLY A 457 26.04 -24.01 19.82
N PRO A 458 26.77 -23.18 19.04
CA PRO A 458 26.74 -23.17 17.58
C PRO A 458 27.86 -24.02 16.93
N ALA A 459 27.84 -24.06 15.59
CA ALA A 459 28.88 -24.41 14.61
C ALA A 459 28.97 -25.87 14.09
N THR A 460 28.81 -26.06 12.77
CA THR A 460 29.93 -26.13 11.80
C THR A 460 29.45 -26.34 10.36
N ASP A 461 30.28 -25.92 9.39
CA ASP A 461 29.94 -25.82 7.96
C ASP A 461 30.01 -27.12 7.14
N ALA A 462 29.33 -27.12 5.98
CA ALA A 462 29.69 -27.91 4.81
C ALA A 462 29.32 -27.15 3.50
N GLN A 463 30.28 -26.98 2.59
CA GLN A 463 30.14 -26.18 1.36
C GLN A 463 29.67 -26.97 0.12
N PRO A 464 29.16 -26.30 -0.94
CA PRO A 464 28.33 -26.93 -1.98
C PRO A 464 29.08 -27.50 -3.19
N SER A 465 28.45 -28.46 -3.88
CA SER A 465 28.88 -28.95 -5.20
C SER A 465 28.38 -28.06 -6.35
N ARG A 466 29.27 -27.63 -7.24
CA ARG A 466 28.94 -26.78 -8.40
C ARG A 466 28.36 -27.57 -9.58
N SER A 467 27.29 -27.05 -10.15
CA SER A 467 26.88 -27.27 -11.55
C SER A 467 27.39 -26.11 -12.43
N PRO A 468 27.44 -26.23 -13.78
CA PRO A 468 28.07 -25.22 -14.63
C PRO A 468 27.41 -23.84 -14.47
N MET A 469 28.21 -22.79 -14.59
CA MET A 469 27.78 -21.41 -14.34
C MET A 469 26.74 -20.96 -15.38
N ALA A 470 25.46 -21.10 -15.04
CA ALA A 470 24.43 -20.25 -15.59
C ALA A 470 24.81 -18.79 -15.27
N ILE A 471 24.88 -17.96 -16.30
CA ILE A 471 25.17 -16.54 -16.15
C ILE A 471 23.92 -15.91 -15.53
N ASP A 472 23.99 -15.58 -14.23
CA ASP A 472 22.89 -14.92 -13.55
C ASP A 472 22.84 -13.44 -13.97
N PHE A 473 22.13 -13.19 -15.07
CA PHE A 473 21.90 -11.85 -15.59
C PHE A 473 21.11 -10.96 -14.62
N ARG A 474 20.44 -11.50 -13.59
CA ARG A 474 19.79 -10.71 -12.55
C ARG A 474 20.82 -10.20 -11.54
N ASP A 475 21.64 -11.09 -10.98
CA ASP A 475 22.76 -10.72 -10.09
C ASP A 475 23.74 -9.77 -10.83
N MET A 476 24.04 -10.04 -12.10
CA MET A 476 24.83 -9.11 -12.93
C MET A 476 24.12 -7.79 -13.21
N TRP A 477 22.81 -7.76 -13.39
CA TRP A 477 22.05 -6.52 -13.55
C TRP A 477 22.03 -5.70 -12.26
N ASP A 478 21.78 -6.32 -11.11
CA ASP A 478 21.70 -5.64 -9.82
C ASP A 478 23.09 -5.08 -9.42
N ARG A 479 24.17 -5.83 -9.69
CA ARG A 479 25.56 -5.33 -9.63
C ARG A 479 25.82 -4.18 -10.60
N PHE A 480 25.44 -4.32 -11.87
CA PHE A 480 25.67 -3.29 -12.88
C PHE A 480 24.90 -2.01 -12.57
N ALA A 481 23.63 -2.10 -12.14
CA ALA A 481 22.80 -0.96 -11.78
C ALA A 481 23.27 -0.27 -10.49
N SER A 482 23.80 -1.01 -9.51
CA SER A 482 24.42 -0.41 -8.32
C SER A 482 25.76 0.29 -8.60
N ALA A 483 26.49 -0.17 -9.63
CA ALA A 483 27.77 0.40 -10.09
C ALA A 483 27.65 1.40 -11.26
N SER A 484 26.47 1.60 -11.84
CA SER A 484 26.29 2.42 -13.05
C SER A 484 26.38 3.92 -12.75
N GLU A 485 27.34 4.59 -13.37
CA GLU A 485 27.56 6.05 -13.30
C GLU A 485 26.86 6.78 -14.46
N ALA A 486 25.62 6.37 -14.80
CA ALA A 486 24.88 6.86 -15.96
C ALA A 486 24.50 8.35 -15.86
N GLU A 487 25.37 9.24 -16.34
CA GLU A 487 25.14 10.69 -16.34
C GLU A 487 24.13 11.12 -17.43
N ILE A 488 23.05 11.79 -17.02
CA ILE A 488 22.07 12.38 -17.94
C ILE A 488 22.72 13.51 -18.77
N PRO A 489 22.65 13.48 -20.12
CA PRO A 489 23.17 14.54 -20.97
C PRO A 489 22.65 15.94 -20.63
N SER A 490 23.52 16.96 -20.80
CA SER A 490 23.19 18.36 -20.51
C SER A 490 22.39 19.04 -21.64
N ASP A 491 22.48 18.51 -22.86
CA ASP A 491 21.75 18.97 -24.04
C ASP A 491 20.41 18.23 -24.25
N ASP A 492 19.43 18.97 -24.80
CA ASP A 492 18.09 18.44 -25.07
C ASP A 492 18.04 17.55 -26.33
N VAL A 493 18.95 17.69 -27.30
CA VAL A 493 19.05 16.77 -28.45
C VAL A 493 19.68 15.44 -28.03
N GLU A 494 20.67 15.46 -27.14
CA GLU A 494 21.27 14.25 -26.56
C GLU A 494 20.32 13.53 -25.59
N LEU A 495 19.57 14.25 -24.75
CA LEU A 495 18.46 13.71 -23.96
C LEU A 495 17.39 13.07 -24.85
N MET A 496 17.01 13.75 -25.94
CA MET A 496 16.14 13.15 -26.96
C MET A 496 16.80 11.91 -27.57
N GLY A 497 18.12 11.89 -27.68
CA GLY A 497 18.92 10.72 -28.06
C GLY A 497 18.79 9.53 -27.10
N VAL A 498 18.78 9.76 -25.79
CA VAL A 498 18.53 8.72 -24.77
C VAL A 498 17.14 8.12 -24.97
N LEU A 499 16.09 8.95 -25.00
CA LEU A 499 14.71 8.49 -25.13
C LEU A 499 14.46 7.77 -26.47
N THR A 500 14.95 8.35 -27.58
CA THR A 500 14.78 7.74 -28.92
C THR A 500 15.59 6.46 -29.11
N ALA A 501 16.59 6.18 -28.26
CA ALA A 501 17.28 4.89 -28.20
C ALA A 501 16.60 3.90 -27.22
N ALA A 502 15.96 4.39 -26.15
CA ALA A 502 15.22 3.55 -25.21
C ALA A 502 13.91 3.00 -25.80
N LEU A 503 13.20 3.76 -26.63
CA LEU A 503 11.92 3.34 -27.23
C LEU A 503 12.03 2.06 -28.10
N PRO A 504 13.07 1.88 -28.96
CA PRO A 504 13.32 0.60 -29.64
C PRO A 504 13.75 -0.54 -28.71
N LEU A 505 14.48 -0.28 -27.63
CA LEU A 505 14.84 -1.33 -26.66
C LEU A 505 13.60 -1.81 -25.88
N ALA A 506 12.74 -0.88 -25.48
CA ALA A 506 11.44 -1.20 -24.90
C ALA A 506 10.56 -1.99 -25.89
N ARG A 507 10.56 -1.66 -27.19
CA ARG A 507 9.92 -2.50 -28.23
C ARG A 507 10.46 -3.93 -28.22
N ASP A 508 11.77 -4.09 -28.10
CA ASP A 508 12.44 -5.39 -28.16
C ASP A 508 12.16 -6.26 -26.92
N GLU A 509 11.88 -5.66 -25.75
CA GLU A 509 11.33 -6.37 -24.59
C GLU A 509 9.98 -7.08 -24.87
N TRP A 510 9.22 -6.64 -25.89
CA TRP A 510 7.92 -7.20 -26.29
C TRP A 510 7.97 -8.11 -27.53
N ALA A 511 9.13 -8.68 -27.87
CA ALA A 511 9.28 -9.79 -28.82
C ALA A 511 8.58 -9.60 -30.19
N GLY A 512 8.45 -8.35 -30.67
CA GLY A 512 7.80 -8.02 -31.95
C GLY A 512 6.27 -7.95 -31.94
N VAL A 513 5.62 -7.86 -30.77
CA VAL A 513 4.18 -7.52 -30.66
C VAL A 513 3.94 -6.03 -31.01
N ILE A 514 4.95 -5.19 -30.79
CA ILE A 514 4.99 -3.77 -31.15
C ILE A 514 5.99 -3.57 -32.30
N ASP A 515 5.65 -2.74 -33.27
CA ASP A 515 6.59 -2.02 -34.12
C ASP A 515 6.61 -0.53 -33.72
N VAL A 516 7.80 0.05 -33.69
CA VAL A 516 8.04 1.42 -33.21
C VAL A 516 8.98 2.11 -34.20
N LYS A 517 8.46 3.12 -34.90
CA LYS A 517 9.22 3.98 -35.79
C LYS A 517 9.33 5.37 -35.17
N VAL A 518 10.56 5.87 -35.10
CA VAL A 518 10.92 7.15 -34.50
C VAL A 518 11.53 8.02 -35.58
N ASP A 519 10.82 9.07 -35.98
CA ASP A 519 11.28 10.03 -36.98
C ASP A 519 11.64 11.34 -36.28
N ARG A 520 12.94 11.64 -36.14
CA ARG A 520 13.40 12.90 -35.55
C ARG A 520 13.03 14.09 -36.43
N LEU A 521 12.70 15.23 -35.81
CA LEU A 521 12.25 16.44 -36.47
C LEU A 521 13.19 17.61 -36.18
N GLU A 522 13.74 18.21 -37.23
CA GLU A 522 14.57 19.42 -37.15
C GLU A 522 13.66 20.67 -37.15
N LEU A 523 13.04 20.97 -36.00
CA LEU A 523 12.20 22.17 -35.79
C LEU A 523 13.01 23.40 -35.34
N GLY A 524 14.32 23.38 -35.57
CA GLY A 524 15.30 24.38 -35.16
C GLY A 524 15.86 24.15 -33.75
N ASP A 525 17.08 24.63 -33.54
CA ASP A 525 18.02 24.26 -32.45
C ASP A 525 17.51 24.42 -31.00
N ASP A 526 16.40 25.13 -30.78
CA ASP A 526 15.78 25.29 -29.45
C ASP A 526 14.67 24.28 -29.12
N LEU A 527 14.19 23.49 -30.09
CA LEU A 527 13.02 22.63 -29.91
C LEU A 527 13.24 21.24 -30.52
N PRO A 528 14.04 20.38 -29.86
CA PRO A 528 14.15 18.99 -30.26
C PRO A 528 12.78 18.30 -30.14
N ALA A 529 12.40 17.62 -31.22
CA ALA A 529 11.14 16.91 -31.35
C ALA A 529 11.31 15.63 -32.18
N PHE A 530 10.36 14.71 -32.06
CA PHE A 530 10.22 13.56 -32.96
C PHE A 530 8.74 13.24 -33.18
N ASP A 531 8.42 12.71 -34.35
CA ASP A 531 7.15 12.02 -34.57
C ASP A 531 7.35 10.54 -34.21
N LEU A 532 6.61 10.08 -33.20
CA LEU A 532 6.57 8.70 -32.74
C LEU A 532 5.40 7.99 -33.42
N THR A 533 5.71 7.04 -34.30
CA THR A 533 4.72 6.13 -34.89
C THR A 533 4.81 4.78 -34.20
N VAL A 534 3.84 4.48 -33.34
CA VAL A 534 3.67 3.14 -32.76
C VAL A 534 2.67 2.37 -33.63
N ARG A 535 3.02 1.13 -33.99
CA ARG A 535 2.17 0.19 -34.73
C ARG A 535 2.11 -1.11 -33.96
N GLN A 536 0.96 -1.42 -33.37
CA GLN A 536 0.78 -2.69 -32.66
C GLN A 536 0.28 -3.77 -33.62
N LYS A 537 0.66 -5.03 -33.37
CA LYS A 537 0.22 -6.19 -34.17
C LYS A 537 -1.31 -6.37 -34.19
N SER A 538 -2.03 -5.76 -33.23
CA SER A 538 -3.49 -5.63 -33.19
C SER A 538 -4.09 -4.81 -34.35
N GLY A 539 -3.27 -4.05 -35.08
CA GLY A 539 -3.70 -3.15 -36.16
C GLY A 539 -3.87 -1.69 -35.73
N LEU A 540 -3.62 -1.38 -34.45
CA LEU A 540 -3.54 0.01 -33.95
C LEU A 540 -2.31 0.70 -34.51
N ALA A 541 -2.49 1.91 -35.04
CA ALA A 541 -1.41 2.84 -35.36
C ALA A 541 -1.68 4.20 -34.70
N SER A 542 -0.74 4.69 -33.89
CA SER A 542 -0.80 6.03 -33.30
C SER A 542 0.44 6.83 -33.66
N GLU A 543 0.22 8.01 -34.23
CA GLU A 543 1.25 8.98 -34.57
C GLU A 543 1.17 10.16 -33.60
N THR A 544 2.20 10.32 -32.77
CA THR A 544 2.26 11.32 -31.70
C THR A 544 3.53 12.15 -31.84
N ARG A 545 3.38 13.48 -31.85
CA ARG A 545 4.52 14.41 -31.86
C ARG A 545 4.99 14.66 -30.44
N VAL A 546 6.26 14.36 -30.17
CA VAL A 546 6.86 14.48 -28.84
C VAL A 546 7.87 15.63 -28.87
N PHE A 547 7.74 16.56 -27.92
CA PHE A 547 8.62 17.72 -27.73
C PHE A 547 9.31 17.61 -26.37
N LEU A 548 10.61 17.92 -26.28
CA LEU A 548 11.31 18.04 -24.99
C LEU A 548 11.47 19.52 -24.64
N CYS A 549 10.88 19.95 -23.52
CA CYS A 549 10.73 21.37 -23.18
C CYS A 549 11.39 21.75 -21.85
N ASN A 550 12.65 21.36 -21.69
CA ASN A 550 13.43 21.54 -20.46
C ASN A 550 13.99 22.95 -20.24
N ARG A 551 13.84 23.90 -21.17
CA ARG A 551 14.41 25.25 -20.98
C ARG A 551 13.88 25.88 -19.68
N PRO A 552 14.70 26.70 -18.99
CA PRO A 552 14.32 27.29 -17.71
C PRO A 552 13.16 28.29 -17.87
N THR A 553 12.43 28.48 -16.77
CA THR A 553 11.41 29.53 -16.63
C THR A 553 12.01 30.94 -16.76
N GLN A 554 13.24 31.11 -16.28
CA GLN A 554 13.97 32.38 -16.26
C GLN A 554 14.31 32.87 -17.68
N GLY A 555 14.46 34.19 -17.83
CA GLY A 555 14.63 34.87 -19.13
C GLY A 555 13.47 34.69 -20.12
N GLY A 556 12.37 34.01 -19.72
CA GLY A 556 11.28 33.63 -20.60
C GLY A 556 11.63 32.51 -21.59
N GLY A 557 12.72 31.75 -21.37
CA GLY A 557 13.18 30.68 -22.27
C GLY A 557 12.10 29.63 -22.53
N LEU A 558 11.55 29.06 -21.46
CA LEU A 558 10.42 28.12 -21.52
C LEU A 558 9.18 28.71 -22.22
N LYS A 559 8.89 30.01 -22.04
CA LYS A 559 7.76 30.65 -22.73
C LYS A 559 7.99 30.67 -24.24
N ARG A 560 9.19 31.06 -24.70
CA ARG A 560 9.55 31.05 -26.13
C ARG A 560 9.49 29.63 -26.71
N GLN A 561 9.96 28.63 -25.96
CA GLN A 561 9.91 27.22 -26.36
C GLN A 561 8.45 26.72 -26.47
N LEU A 562 7.60 27.06 -25.50
CA LEU A 562 6.19 26.68 -25.48
C LEU A 562 5.35 27.43 -26.54
N ASP A 563 5.66 28.70 -26.81
CA ASP A 563 5.04 29.46 -27.90
C ASP A 563 5.47 28.91 -29.29
N LYS A 564 6.70 28.35 -29.43
CA LYS A 564 7.13 27.56 -30.60
C LYS A 564 6.40 26.20 -30.69
N VAL A 565 6.12 25.52 -29.57
CA VAL A 565 5.32 24.28 -29.56
C VAL A 565 3.89 24.56 -30.03
N LEU A 566 3.26 25.63 -29.53
CA LEU A 566 1.88 26.01 -29.88
C LEU A 566 1.67 26.23 -31.38
N THR A 567 2.64 26.78 -32.10
CA THR A 567 2.55 26.92 -33.58
C THR A 567 2.81 25.61 -34.32
N GLN A 568 3.47 24.63 -33.70
CA GLN A 568 3.82 23.33 -34.28
C GLN A 568 2.85 22.19 -33.93
N MET A 569 1.78 22.45 -33.15
CA MET A 569 0.79 21.42 -32.79
C MET A 569 0.01 20.90 -34.00
N ALA A 570 -0.31 21.78 -34.98
CA ALA A 570 -0.80 21.43 -36.32
C ALA A 570 -1.97 20.40 -36.42
N GLY A 571 -2.76 20.21 -35.36
CA GLY A 571 -3.83 19.21 -35.29
C GLY A 571 -3.35 17.76 -35.04
N LYS A 572 -2.05 17.51 -34.85
CA LYS A 572 -1.53 16.21 -34.39
C LYS A 572 -1.74 16.05 -32.88
N THR A 573 -1.73 14.81 -32.40
CA THR A 573 -1.62 14.56 -30.95
C THR A 573 -0.22 14.89 -30.48
N CYS A 574 -0.10 15.80 -29.50
CA CYS A 574 1.18 16.30 -29.01
C CYS A 574 1.44 15.93 -27.56
N VAL A 575 2.68 15.55 -27.27
CA VAL A 575 3.21 15.29 -25.92
C VAL A 575 4.35 16.25 -25.65
N MET A 576 4.32 16.92 -24.51
CA MET A 576 5.41 17.74 -23.98
C MET A 576 6.05 17.02 -22.79
N LEU A 577 7.35 16.71 -22.93
CA LEU A 577 8.17 16.10 -21.89
C LEU A 577 8.96 17.18 -21.14
N ARG A 578 9.14 16.99 -19.84
CA ARG A 578 10.13 17.71 -19.02
C ARG A 578 10.82 16.77 -18.05
N ALA A 579 12.11 17.02 -17.78
CA ALA A 579 12.88 16.43 -16.69
C ALA A 579 12.70 17.19 -15.35
N SER A 580 11.81 18.19 -15.31
CA SER A 580 11.64 19.11 -14.19
C SER A 580 10.23 19.66 -14.08
N ASP A 581 9.82 20.01 -12.86
CA ASP A 581 8.47 20.44 -12.54
C ASP A 581 7.93 21.53 -13.46
N PHE A 582 6.62 21.43 -13.71
CA PHE A 582 5.87 22.46 -14.41
C PHE A 582 5.63 23.64 -13.44
N PRO A 583 5.90 24.89 -13.84
CA PRO A 583 5.83 26.02 -12.93
C PRO A 583 4.42 26.21 -12.34
N PRO A 584 4.29 26.54 -11.04
CA PRO A 584 3.01 26.59 -10.35
C PRO A 584 2.05 27.60 -11.00
N ASN A 585 0.76 27.30 -10.94
CA ASN A 585 -0.33 27.88 -11.75
C ASN A 585 -0.74 29.33 -11.36
N LYS A 586 0.25 30.19 -11.14
CA LYS A 586 0.14 31.64 -10.90
C LYS A 586 -0.29 32.38 -12.18
N LYS A 587 -0.74 33.63 -12.07
CA LYS A 587 -1.26 34.45 -13.20
C LYS A 587 -0.22 34.89 -14.25
N ASN A 588 0.94 34.24 -14.32
CA ASN A 588 2.07 34.63 -15.17
C ASN A 588 1.86 34.20 -16.63
N GLN A 589 2.48 34.89 -17.59
CA GLN A 589 2.26 34.65 -19.03
C GLN A 589 2.54 33.20 -19.47
N THR A 590 3.58 32.56 -18.92
CA THR A 590 3.92 31.15 -19.22
C THR A 590 2.76 30.20 -18.88
N ALA A 591 2.04 30.44 -17.77
CA ALA A 591 0.89 29.64 -17.38
C ALA A 591 -0.31 29.81 -18.33
N GLN A 592 -0.40 30.93 -19.06
CA GLN A 592 -1.40 31.11 -20.12
C GLN A 592 -1.06 30.27 -21.36
N SER A 593 0.20 30.21 -21.78
CA SER A 593 0.64 29.33 -22.87
C SER A 593 0.50 27.85 -22.50
N PHE A 594 0.73 27.47 -21.23
CA PHE A 594 0.47 26.09 -20.76
C PHE A 594 -1.01 25.70 -20.82
N ARG A 595 -1.93 26.62 -20.49
CA ARG A 595 -3.37 26.39 -20.65
C ARG A 595 -3.71 26.18 -22.12
N LYS A 596 -3.29 27.08 -23.01
CA LYS A 596 -3.50 26.94 -24.48
C LYS A 596 -3.01 25.59 -25.03
N PHE A 597 -1.86 25.09 -24.57
CA PHE A 597 -1.33 23.80 -25.02
C PHE A 597 -2.24 22.63 -24.61
N ARG A 598 -2.68 22.61 -23.34
CA ARG A 598 -3.58 21.58 -22.82
C ARG A 598 -4.98 21.66 -23.43
N ASP A 599 -5.50 22.88 -23.56
CA ASP A 599 -6.82 23.16 -24.13
C ASP A 599 -6.85 22.86 -25.66
N GLY A 600 -5.67 22.87 -26.32
CA GLY A 600 -5.44 22.34 -27.67
C GLY A 600 -5.21 20.81 -27.75
N GLY A 601 -5.47 20.06 -26.68
CA GLY A 601 -5.34 18.59 -26.63
C GLY A 601 -3.93 18.07 -26.34
N GLY A 602 -2.97 18.94 -26.01
CA GLY A 602 -1.59 18.56 -25.70
C GLY A 602 -1.46 17.89 -24.32
N ARG A 603 -0.78 16.75 -24.27
CA ARG A 603 -0.47 16.01 -23.05
C ARG A 603 0.87 16.46 -22.46
N GLN A 604 0.98 16.43 -21.13
CA GLN A 604 2.18 16.81 -20.39
C GLN A 604 2.68 15.58 -19.60
N ILE A 605 3.97 15.27 -19.71
CA ILE A 605 4.59 14.16 -18.98
C ILE A 605 5.84 14.72 -18.29
N LEU A 606 5.89 14.57 -16.97
CA LEU A 606 7.13 14.70 -16.21
C LEU A 606 7.87 13.35 -16.32
N VAL A 607 9.14 13.39 -16.70
CA VAL A 607 10.01 12.22 -16.75
C VAL A 607 11.08 12.41 -15.67
N PRO A 608 10.92 11.82 -14.47
CA PRO A 608 11.84 12.01 -13.35
C PRO A 608 13.28 11.62 -13.70
N ILE A 609 14.25 12.27 -13.06
CA ILE A 609 15.69 11.98 -13.20
C ILE A 609 16.00 10.46 -13.10
N PRO A 610 15.47 9.70 -12.13
CA PRO A 610 15.70 8.26 -12.06
C PRO A 610 15.18 7.44 -13.26
N GLU A 611 14.15 7.91 -14.00
CA GLU A 611 13.71 7.22 -15.22
C GLU A 611 14.71 7.40 -16.35
N TRP A 612 15.35 8.58 -16.46
CA TRP A 612 16.43 8.83 -17.42
C TRP A 612 17.70 8.05 -17.10
N GLU A 613 18.13 8.04 -15.83
CA GLU A 613 19.26 7.23 -15.38
C GLU A 613 18.99 5.74 -15.69
N LYS A 614 17.80 5.22 -15.35
CA LYS A 614 17.43 3.83 -15.69
C LYS A 614 17.37 3.57 -17.20
N MET A 615 16.85 4.49 -18.02
CA MET A 615 16.87 4.36 -19.49
C MET A 615 18.30 4.22 -20.02
N MET A 616 19.27 4.92 -19.43
CA MET A 616 20.68 4.86 -19.82
C MET A 616 21.36 3.58 -19.34
N THR A 617 21.21 3.21 -18.07
CA THR A 617 21.77 1.98 -17.50
C THR A 617 21.26 0.73 -18.23
N VAL A 618 19.96 0.66 -18.57
CA VAL A 618 19.44 -0.47 -19.37
C VAL A 618 20.05 -0.49 -20.77
N ARG A 619 20.12 0.66 -21.45
CA ARG A 619 20.73 0.77 -22.79
C ARG A 619 22.18 0.30 -22.80
N GLU A 620 22.93 0.62 -21.75
CA GLU A 620 24.33 0.26 -21.59
C GLU A 620 24.53 -1.23 -21.24
N PHE A 621 23.75 -1.78 -20.29
CA PHE A 621 23.78 -3.20 -19.96
C PHE A 621 23.42 -4.07 -21.17
N HIS A 622 22.38 -3.67 -21.91
CA HIS A 622 21.97 -4.31 -23.16
C HIS A 622 23.06 -4.17 -24.25
N ALA A 623 23.80 -3.06 -24.32
CA ALA A 623 24.89 -2.92 -25.28
C ALA A 623 26.04 -3.92 -25.03
N HIS A 624 26.34 -4.21 -23.76
CA HIS A 624 27.36 -5.19 -23.36
C HIS A 624 26.90 -6.64 -23.54
N HIS A 625 25.71 -6.99 -23.02
CA HIS A 625 25.30 -8.40 -22.85
C HIS A 625 24.37 -8.97 -23.92
N ARG A 626 23.90 -8.19 -24.90
CA ARG A 626 23.00 -8.65 -26.00
C ARG A 626 23.49 -9.86 -26.81
N HIS A 627 24.77 -10.20 -26.73
CA HIS A 627 25.38 -11.33 -27.46
C HIS A 627 25.65 -12.54 -26.55
N ASP A 628 25.40 -12.44 -25.25
CA ASP A 628 25.66 -13.52 -24.29
C ASP A 628 24.53 -14.57 -24.30
N PRO A 629 24.87 -15.87 -24.17
CA PRO A 629 23.88 -16.93 -24.21
C PRO A 629 22.91 -16.85 -23.02
N GLY A 630 21.61 -16.70 -23.32
CA GLY A 630 20.54 -16.58 -22.33
C GLY A 630 20.11 -15.14 -22.02
N PHE A 631 20.88 -14.12 -22.43
CA PHE A 631 20.54 -12.72 -22.14
C PHE A 631 19.20 -12.29 -22.75
N LYS A 632 18.95 -12.61 -24.03
CA LYS A 632 17.73 -12.16 -24.73
C LYS A 632 16.44 -12.64 -24.04
N PRO A 633 16.25 -13.95 -23.72
CA PRO A 633 15.09 -14.41 -22.95
C PRO A 633 14.95 -13.72 -21.59
N TRP A 634 16.05 -13.48 -20.88
CA TRP A 634 16.04 -12.74 -19.61
C TRP A 634 15.61 -11.28 -19.80
N PHE A 635 16.02 -10.63 -20.88
CA PHE A 635 15.64 -9.24 -21.19
C PHE A 635 14.15 -9.12 -21.55
N GLU A 636 13.64 -10.04 -22.39
CA GLU A 636 12.22 -10.12 -22.74
C GLU A 636 11.32 -10.40 -21.52
N GLN A 637 11.84 -11.09 -20.48
CA GLN A 637 11.16 -11.37 -19.22
C GLN A 637 11.29 -10.26 -18.16
N SER A 638 12.39 -9.52 -18.11
CA SER A 638 12.70 -8.59 -17.01
C SER A 638 12.11 -7.17 -17.17
N LYS A 639 11.63 -6.80 -18.38
CA LYS A 639 10.78 -5.61 -18.63
C LYS A 639 11.32 -4.29 -18.06
N GLN A 640 12.64 -4.10 -18.08
CA GLN A 640 13.31 -3.04 -17.32
C GLN A 640 12.93 -1.62 -17.76
N LEU A 641 12.63 -1.42 -19.05
CA LEU A 641 12.14 -0.16 -19.62
C LEU A 641 10.61 -0.09 -19.66
N SER A 642 9.93 -1.22 -19.89
CA SER A 642 8.46 -1.25 -20.00
C SER A 642 7.73 -0.91 -18.70
N GLY A 643 8.42 -0.92 -17.55
CA GLY A 643 7.91 -0.42 -16.27
C GLY A 643 8.05 1.10 -16.05
N LEU A 644 8.67 1.85 -16.96
CA LEU A 644 8.85 3.30 -16.82
C LEU A 644 7.60 4.07 -17.24
N ILE A 645 7.15 5.03 -16.42
CA ILE A 645 5.88 5.74 -16.65
C ILE A 645 5.92 6.51 -17.97
N ALA A 646 7.06 7.14 -18.28
CA ALA A 646 7.24 7.83 -19.55
C ALA A 646 7.16 6.89 -20.78
N ILE A 647 7.73 5.69 -20.68
CA ILE A 647 7.74 4.70 -21.77
C ILE A 647 6.34 4.10 -21.99
N ILE A 648 5.64 3.75 -20.91
CA ILE A 648 4.24 3.25 -20.94
C ILE A 648 3.34 4.24 -21.68
N GLN A 649 3.40 5.52 -21.30
CA GLN A 649 2.54 6.57 -21.86
C GLN A 649 2.92 6.96 -23.30
N LEU A 650 4.19 6.86 -23.69
CA LEU A 650 4.67 7.16 -25.05
C LEU A 650 4.40 6.02 -26.03
N LEU A 651 4.74 4.78 -25.68
CA LEU A 651 4.52 3.61 -26.53
C LEU A 651 3.08 3.10 -26.52
N ARG A 652 2.22 3.69 -25.67
CA ARG A 652 0.84 3.24 -25.43
C ARG A 652 0.77 1.75 -25.10
N LEU A 653 1.64 1.32 -24.17
CA LEU A 653 1.64 -0.06 -23.67
C LEU A 653 0.29 -0.41 -23.01
N ASP A 654 -0.44 0.60 -22.51
CA ASP A 654 -1.82 0.52 -22.03
C ASP A 654 -2.88 0.09 -23.08
N LEU A 655 -2.49 0.02 -24.36
CA LEU A 655 -3.33 -0.42 -25.47
C LEU A 655 -2.91 -1.77 -26.06
N LEU A 656 -1.81 -2.38 -25.61
CA LEU A 656 -1.51 -3.76 -25.99
C LEU A 656 -2.59 -4.65 -25.37
N GLY A 657 -3.23 -5.47 -26.22
CA GLY A 657 -4.50 -6.13 -25.90
C GLY A 657 -5.77 -5.40 -26.38
N ARG A 658 -5.66 -4.25 -27.05
CA ARG A 658 -6.83 -3.42 -27.42
C ARG A 658 -6.85 -3.08 -28.91
N GLN A 659 -7.94 -3.44 -29.59
CA GLN A 659 -8.26 -2.90 -30.92
C GLN A 659 -9.04 -1.59 -30.77
N VAL A 660 -8.76 -0.62 -31.65
CA VAL A 660 -9.46 0.67 -31.74
C VAL A 660 -10.01 0.81 -33.18
N PRO A 661 -11.25 1.30 -33.37
CA PRO A 661 -11.82 1.47 -34.71
C PRO A 661 -10.99 2.39 -35.61
N ARG A 662 -10.86 2.03 -36.89
CA ARG A 662 -10.20 2.88 -37.89
C ARG A 662 -11.04 4.12 -38.18
N GLY A 663 -10.44 5.31 -38.02
CA GLY A 663 -11.02 6.56 -38.50
C GLY A 663 -11.07 6.62 -40.02
N VAL A 664 -12.17 7.13 -40.57
CA VAL A 664 -12.36 7.31 -42.03
C VAL A 664 -11.62 8.58 -42.50
N PRO A 665 -10.95 8.57 -43.68
CA PRO A 665 -10.25 9.75 -44.19
C PRO A 665 -11.18 10.94 -44.51
N THR A 666 -10.65 12.15 -44.36
CA THR A 666 -11.33 13.40 -44.73
C THR A 666 -11.39 13.58 -46.25
N ALA A 667 -12.60 13.78 -46.79
CA ALA A 667 -12.83 14.07 -48.21
C ALA A 667 -13.10 15.57 -48.44
N GLN A 668 -12.10 16.21 -49.04
CA GLN A 668 -12.04 17.53 -49.69
C GLN A 668 -13.30 18.43 -49.78
N ASP A 669 -13.11 19.70 -49.40
CA ASP A 669 -13.91 20.85 -49.86
C ASP A 669 -13.81 21.05 -51.39
N GLY A 670 -14.91 21.45 -52.06
CA GLY A 670 -14.99 21.30 -53.53
C GLY A 670 -16.03 22.09 -54.34
N LYS A 671 -16.28 23.37 -54.00
CA LYS A 671 -17.01 24.43 -54.79
C LYS A 671 -18.54 24.60 -54.62
N SER A 672 -18.88 25.85 -54.24
CA SER A 672 -19.93 26.73 -54.81
C SER A 672 -21.40 26.27 -54.86
N GLY A 673 -22.26 26.88 -54.01
CA GLY A 673 -23.71 26.68 -54.01
C GLY A 673 -24.49 27.67 -53.11
N THR A 674 -24.80 28.83 -53.66
CA THR A 674 -25.55 29.99 -53.10
C THR A 674 -26.91 29.75 -52.41
N VAL A 675 -27.30 30.73 -51.55
CA VAL A 675 -28.67 31.24 -51.25
C VAL A 675 -29.46 30.74 -50.00
N THR A 676 -29.43 31.60 -48.96
CA THR A 676 -30.54 32.29 -48.26
C THR A 676 -31.73 31.55 -47.60
N VAL A 677 -31.82 31.75 -46.28
CA VAL A 677 -32.99 32.03 -45.39
C VAL A 677 -34.43 32.01 -45.98
N ILE A 678 -35.37 31.38 -45.25
CA ILE A 678 -36.76 31.81 -44.88
C ILE A 678 -37.72 30.61 -44.76
N ASN A 679 -38.06 30.26 -43.51
CA ASN A 679 -39.40 30.06 -42.90
C ASN A 679 -40.56 29.32 -43.62
N SER A 680 -41.42 28.67 -42.81
CA SER A 680 -42.85 28.31 -43.04
C SER A 680 -43.25 26.93 -43.63
N ALA A 681 -43.57 25.99 -42.73
CA ALA A 681 -44.86 25.30 -42.57
C ALA A 681 -45.59 24.48 -43.70
N ARG A 682 -46.14 23.33 -43.25
CA ARG A 682 -47.37 22.60 -43.68
C ARG A 682 -47.37 21.62 -44.89
N ALA A 683 -47.44 20.32 -44.50
CA ALA A 683 -48.61 19.42 -44.67
C ALA A 683 -48.74 18.46 -45.88
N LEU A 684 -49.08 17.20 -45.53
CA LEU A 684 -49.97 16.21 -46.21
C LEU A 684 -49.64 15.73 -47.65
N GLU A 685 -49.38 14.42 -47.86
CA GLU A 685 -50.37 13.37 -48.24
C GLU A 685 -49.69 12.01 -48.63
N GLN A 686 -50.48 10.99 -48.99
CA GLN A 686 -50.11 9.60 -49.35
C GLN A 686 -50.39 9.34 -50.87
N PRO A 687 -50.34 8.11 -51.49
CA PRO A 687 -50.04 6.75 -51.01
C PRO A 687 -49.14 5.87 -51.94
N ALA A 688 -49.12 4.54 -51.70
CA ALA A 688 -48.44 3.46 -52.44
C ALA A 688 -49.34 2.90 -53.61
N PRO A 689 -49.19 1.68 -54.22
CA PRO A 689 -48.27 0.52 -54.02
C PRO A 689 -47.76 -0.17 -55.33
N LEU A 690 -47.15 -1.38 -55.26
CA LEU A 690 -47.42 -2.57 -56.13
C LEU A 690 -46.59 -3.84 -55.78
N VAL A 691 -46.77 -4.98 -56.49
CA VAL A 691 -46.63 -6.37 -55.96
C VAL A 691 -46.00 -7.42 -56.94
N SER A 692 -45.15 -8.31 -56.39
CA SER A 692 -44.78 -9.75 -56.68
C SER A 692 -44.96 -10.45 -58.06
N MET A 693 -43.97 -11.29 -58.48
CA MET A 693 -44.05 -12.76 -58.81
C MET A 693 -42.90 -13.30 -59.73
N ALA A 694 -42.78 -14.64 -59.93
CA ALA A 694 -41.76 -15.42 -60.69
C ALA A 694 -42.42 -16.66 -61.39
N PRO A 695 -41.78 -17.74 -61.96
CA PRO A 695 -40.37 -18.12 -62.29
C PRO A 695 -40.24 -18.49 -63.83
N PRO A 696 -39.79 -19.66 -64.41
CA PRO A 696 -38.81 -20.74 -64.08
C PRO A 696 -37.90 -21.34 -65.24
N SER A 697 -36.85 -22.11 -64.86
CA SER A 697 -36.26 -23.38 -65.45
C SER A 697 -35.90 -23.64 -66.95
N VAL A 698 -34.75 -24.32 -67.21
CA VAL A 698 -34.56 -25.63 -67.95
C VAL A 698 -33.04 -26.03 -68.10
N LEU A 699 -32.73 -27.32 -68.38
CA LEU A 699 -31.43 -28.07 -68.35
C LEU A 699 -31.06 -28.66 -69.78
N PRO A 700 -30.12 -29.64 -70.08
CA PRO A 700 -29.26 -30.54 -69.25
C PRO A 700 -27.83 -30.97 -69.80
N ALA A 701 -27.21 -31.99 -69.15
CA ALA A 701 -26.21 -32.99 -69.63
C ALA A 701 -24.71 -32.59 -69.81
N SER A 702 -23.69 -33.49 -69.70
CA SER A 702 -23.65 -34.98 -69.59
C SER A 702 -22.43 -35.56 -68.81
N ASP A 703 -22.66 -36.59 -67.98
CA ASP A 703 -21.95 -37.90 -67.75
C ASP A 703 -20.40 -38.01 -67.78
N VAL A 704 -19.70 -38.87 -67.01
CA VAL A 704 -20.00 -40.10 -66.21
C VAL A 704 -18.97 -40.18 -65.02
N SER A 705 -18.92 -41.11 -64.04
CA SER A 705 -19.65 -42.35 -63.67
C SER A 705 -19.47 -42.73 -62.18
N GLU A 706 -20.48 -43.41 -61.61
CA GLU A 706 -20.47 -44.64 -60.77
C GLU A 706 -19.19 -45.03 -59.96
N GLY A 707 -19.23 -45.38 -58.67
CA GLY A 707 -20.29 -45.52 -57.63
C GLY A 707 -19.59 -45.77 -56.27
N GLN A 708 -20.17 -46.09 -55.09
CA GLN A 708 -21.51 -46.35 -54.52
C GLN A 708 -21.35 -46.16 -52.97
N GLU A 709 -22.32 -45.90 -52.08
CA GLU A 709 -23.75 -45.53 -52.13
C GLU A 709 -24.17 -44.93 -50.74
N VAL A 710 -25.35 -44.31 -50.65
CA VAL A 710 -26.10 -43.93 -49.41
C VAL A 710 -25.49 -42.90 -48.42
N GLY A 711 -25.99 -41.65 -48.51
CA GLY A 711 -26.74 -41.04 -47.39
C GLY A 711 -26.07 -39.98 -46.50
N GLY A 712 -26.62 -38.75 -46.52
CA GLY A 712 -26.44 -37.74 -45.46
C GLY A 712 -26.20 -36.30 -45.95
N GLN A 713 -27.11 -35.37 -45.62
CA GLN A 713 -26.83 -33.92 -45.70
C GLN A 713 -26.38 -33.40 -44.33
N GLY A 714 -25.31 -32.62 -44.28
CA GLY A 714 -24.75 -32.07 -43.04
C GLY A 714 -23.66 -31.04 -43.30
N SER A 715 -24.03 -29.88 -43.88
CA SER A 715 -23.08 -28.81 -44.18
C SER A 715 -22.71 -27.99 -42.95
N GLY A 716 -21.82 -28.53 -42.12
CA GLY A 716 -21.20 -27.86 -40.97
C GLY A 716 -19.71 -28.11 -40.95
N ALA A 717 -18.95 -27.42 -41.81
CA ALA A 717 -17.51 -27.63 -41.95
C ALA A 717 -16.74 -27.11 -40.72
N GLU A 718 -15.85 -27.94 -40.21
CA GLU A 718 -15.07 -27.68 -39.00
C GLU A 718 -14.09 -26.51 -39.18
N HIS A 719 -14.01 -25.63 -38.19
CA HIS A 719 -12.85 -24.77 -37.94
C HIS A 719 -12.41 -24.98 -36.50
N GLY A 720 -11.25 -25.62 -36.32
CA GLY A 720 -10.72 -25.96 -35.01
C GLY A 720 -10.36 -24.70 -34.22
N THR A 721 -10.99 -24.52 -33.06
CA THR A 721 -10.73 -23.43 -32.13
C THR A 721 -9.42 -23.68 -31.38
N VAL A 722 -8.36 -22.98 -31.76
CA VAL A 722 -7.16 -22.82 -30.93
C VAL A 722 -7.54 -21.90 -29.74
N PRO A 723 -7.26 -22.26 -28.48
CA PRO A 723 -7.61 -21.43 -27.34
C PRO A 723 -6.86 -20.09 -27.37
N ALA A 724 -7.54 -19.02 -26.96
CA ALA A 724 -6.97 -17.68 -26.89
C ALA A 724 -6.44 -17.39 -25.48
N ASN A 725 -5.28 -16.73 -25.38
CA ASN A 725 -4.75 -16.27 -24.09
C ASN A 725 -5.69 -15.18 -23.51
N ASP A 726 -6.36 -15.48 -22.40
CA ASP A 726 -7.42 -14.65 -21.77
C ASP A 726 -6.91 -13.43 -20.96
N ASP A 727 -5.61 -13.12 -21.00
CA ASP A 727 -5.00 -12.07 -20.16
C ASP A 727 -5.17 -10.64 -20.67
N ASP A 728 -5.32 -10.43 -21.97
CA ASP A 728 -5.34 -9.10 -22.58
C ASP A 728 -6.73 -8.71 -23.11
N LEU A 729 -7.69 -8.44 -22.21
CA LEU A 729 -9.04 -8.01 -22.59
C LEU A 729 -9.15 -6.47 -22.75
N PRO A 730 -9.76 -5.97 -23.84
CA PRO A 730 -10.03 -4.54 -24.02
C PRO A 730 -10.93 -3.93 -22.94
N LEU A 731 -10.76 -2.65 -22.62
CA LEU A 731 -11.67 -1.94 -21.69
C LEU A 731 -13.11 -1.85 -22.24
N SER A 732 -13.27 -1.91 -23.57
CA SER A 732 -14.54 -2.04 -24.30
C SER A 732 -15.08 -3.50 -24.41
N VAL A 733 -14.37 -4.46 -23.80
CA VAL A 733 -14.79 -5.84 -23.60
C VAL A 733 -14.97 -6.13 -22.11
N ILE A 734 -14.24 -5.45 -21.22
CA ILE A 734 -14.49 -5.38 -19.77
C ILE A 734 -15.81 -4.65 -19.49
N LEU A 735 -16.08 -3.56 -20.23
CA LEU A 735 -17.33 -2.82 -20.19
C LEU A 735 -18.03 -2.91 -21.55
N ASP A 736 -19.21 -3.55 -21.59
CA ASP A 736 -20.03 -3.68 -22.82
C ASP A 736 -20.76 -2.35 -23.11
N GLU A 737 -20.02 -1.37 -23.64
CA GLU A 737 -20.53 -0.01 -23.90
C GLU A 737 -21.65 0.03 -24.96
N ASN A 738 -21.88 -1.06 -25.69
CA ASN A 738 -22.94 -1.18 -26.70
C ASN A 738 -24.19 -1.90 -26.16
N GLY A 739 -24.09 -2.66 -25.06
CA GLY A 739 -25.20 -3.39 -24.44
C GLY A 739 -25.82 -4.45 -25.35
N GLY A 740 -25.04 -5.00 -26.29
CA GLY A 740 -25.54 -5.78 -27.42
C GLY A 740 -25.49 -7.30 -27.23
N ASN A 741 -24.73 -7.79 -26.24
CA ASN A 741 -24.44 -9.21 -26.05
C ASN A 741 -25.04 -9.71 -24.73
N GLY A 742 -25.64 -10.90 -24.71
CA GLY A 742 -26.29 -11.46 -23.50
C GLY A 742 -25.37 -11.73 -22.30
N SER A 743 -24.05 -11.59 -22.48
CA SER A 743 -23.01 -11.79 -21.47
C SER A 743 -22.71 -10.55 -20.60
N SER A 744 -23.41 -9.43 -20.78
CA SER A 744 -23.22 -8.23 -19.96
C SER A 744 -24.18 -8.13 -18.75
N ILE A 745 -23.68 -7.56 -17.66
CA ILE A 745 -24.32 -7.40 -16.34
C ILE A 745 -24.42 -5.91 -16.06
N ILE A 746 -25.61 -5.38 -15.77
CA ILE A 746 -25.82 -3.95 -15.53
C ILE A 746 -25.53 -3.64 -14.05
N ALA A 747 -24.38 -3.03 -13.75
CA ALA A 747 -24.03 -2.59 -12.41
C ALA A 747 -24.76 -1.29 -12.00
N GLY A 748 -25.12 -0.44 -12.97
CA GLY A 748 -25.83 0.81 -12.70
C GLY A 748 -25.91 1.76 -13.90
N ARG A 749 -25.89 3.07 -13.63
CA ARG A 749 -25.88 4.15 -14.64
C ARG A 749 -24.90 5.26 -14.27
N GLU A 750 -24.28 5.88 -15.28
CA GLU A 750 -23.31 6.96 -15.14
C GLU A 750 -23.97 8.24 -14.57
N THR A 751 -23.33 8.88 -13.58
CA THR A 751 -23.82 10.11 -12.94
C THR A 751 -23.33 11.36 -13.69
N GLY A 752 -23.90 11.60 -14.87
CA GLY A 752 -23.55 12.76 -15.71
C GLY A 752 -24.61 13.11 -16.75
N GLY A 753 -24.32 14.12 -17.58
CA GLY A 753 -25.27 14.74 -18.53
C GLY A 753 -25.83 13.85 -19.65
N ARG A 754 -25.44 12.57 -19.71
CA ARG A 754 -26.10 11.51 -20.47
C ARG A 754 -26.09 10.25 -19.60
N SER A 755 -27.23 9.83 -19.08
CA SER A 755 -27.33 8.68 -18.15
C SER A 755 -27.22 7.33 -18.88
N LYS A 756 -25.99 7.03 -19.32
CA LYS A 756 -25.61 5.74 -19.91
C LYS A 756 -25.72 4.60 -18.88
N PRO A 757 -26.04 3.36 -19.29
CA PRO A 757 -25.80 2.19 -18.44
C PRO A 757 -24.30 1.98 -18.20
N VAL A 758 -23.97 1.43 -17.03
CA VAL A 758 -22.64 0.89 -16.72
C VAL A 758 -22.76 -0.62 -16.65
N SER A 759 -22.31 -1.27 -17.73
CA SER A 759 -22.38 -2.70 -17.99
C SER A 759 -21.00 -3.33 -17.81
N LEU A 760 -20.90 -4.38 -17.00
CA LEU A 760 -19.72 -5.25 -16.86
C LEU A 760 -19.88 -6.45 -17.79
N ASN A 761 -18.80 -6.99 -18.34
CA ASN A 761 -18.82 -8.32 -18.94
C ASN A 761 -18.66 -9.39 -17.85
N MET A 762 -19.41 -10.49 -17.97
CA MET A 762 -19.35 -11.64 -17.06
C MET A 762 -17.92 -12.20 -16.89
N SER A 763 -17.06 -12.13 -17.91
CA SER A 763 -15.65 -12.55 -17.81
C SER A 763 -14.82 -11.73 -16.82
N VAL A 764 -15.23 -10.49 -16.51
CA VAL A 764 -14.55 -9.63 -15.53
C VAL A 764 -14.72 -10.16 -14.11
N MET A 765 -15.82 -10.87 -13.82
CA MET A 765 -16.03 -11.46 -12.50
C MET A 765 -14.98 -12.55 -12.18
N LYS A 766 -14.44 -13.23 -13.21
CA LYS A 766 -13.28 -14.14 -13.07
C LYS A 766 -12.02 -13.43 -12.56
N ARG A 767 -11.90 -12.12 -12.80
CA ARG A 767 -10.81 -11.24 -12.30
C ARG A 767 -11.17 -10.49 -11.01
N HIS A 768 -12.22 -10.95 -10.34
CA HIS A 768 -12.65 -10.58 -8.99
C HIS A 768 -13.13 -9.12 -8.83
N SER A 769 -13.89 -8.89 -7.77
CA SER A 769 -14.49 -7.60 -7.46
C SER A 769 -14.49 -7.29 -5.97
N ALA A 770 -14.50 -6.01 -5.63
CA ALA A 770 -14.64 -5.54 -4.26
C ALA A 770 -15.62 -4.37 -4.18
N VAL A 771 -16.51 -4.39 -3.18
CA VAL A 771 -17.51 -3.36 -2.94
C VAL A 771 -17.25 -2.73 -1.58
N LEU A 772 -16.88 -1.45 -1.62
CA LEU A 772 -16.35 -0.69 -0.49
C LEU A 772 -17.30 0.45 -0.13
N GLY A 773 -17.36 0.82 1.15
CA GLY A 773 -18.18 1.94 1.61
C GLY A 773 -18.67 1.76 3.04
N GLY A 774 -18.85 2.87 3.76
CA GLY A 774 -19.33 2.83 5.15
C GLY A 774 -20.78 2.33 5.26
N SER A 775 -21.31 2.30 6.49
CA SER A 775 -22.68 1.84 6.74
C SER A 775 -23.72 2.68 5.96
N GLY A 776 -24.76 1.99 5.48
CA GLY A 776 -25.83 2.60 4.67
C GLY A 776 -25.36 3.25 3.36
N SER A 777 -24.20 2.86 2.80
CA SER A 777 -23.72 3.32 1.48
C SER A 777 -24.41 2.61 0.30
N GLY A 778 -24.90 1.38 0.52
CA GLY A 778 -25.55 0.54 -0.50
C GLY A 778 -24.72 -0.67 -0.98
N LYS A 779 -23.63 -1.03 -0.30
CA LYS A 779 -22.74 -2.15 -0.68
C LYS A 779 -23.50 -3.43 -1.04
N THR A 780 -24.28 -3.93 -0.09
CA THR A 780 -25.03 -5.18 -0.19
C THR A 780 -26.01 -5.14 -1.36
N THR A 781 -26.72 -4.01 -1.55
CA THR A 781 -27.65 -3.79 -2.65
C THR A 781 -26.97 -3.87 -4.03
N LEU A 782 -25.77 -3.30 -4.18
CA LEU A 782 -25.01 -3.38 -5.44
C LEU A 782 -24.47 -4.80 -5.68
N ALA A 783 -23.91 -5.43 -4.65
CA ALA A 783 -23.40 -6.81 -4.76
C ALA A 783 -24.52 -7.79 -5.14
N LEU A 784 -25.64 -7.72 -4.44
CA LEU A 784 -26.82 -8.54 -4.74
C LEU A 784 -27.40 -8.24 -6.12
N SER A 785 -27.46 -6.97 -6.56
CA SER A 785 -27.94 -6.65 -7.91
C SER A 785 -27.07 -7.24 -9.03
N ILE A 786 -25.78 -7.49 -8.78
CA ILE A 786 -24.89 -8.23 -9.69
C ILE A 786 -25.16 -9.74 -9.59
N ILE A 787 -25.33 -10.27 -8.38
CA ILE A 787 -25.59 -11.70 -8.12
C ILE A 787 -26.95 -12.15 -8.68
N GLU A 788 -28.02 -11.39 -8.51
CA GLU A 788 -29.35 -11.68 -9.09
C GLU A 788 -29.28 -11.84 -10.63
N GLN A 789 -28.47 -11.00 -11.30
CA GLN A 789 -28.25 -11.07 -12.74
C GLN A 789 -27.42 -12.29 -13.16
N LEU A 790 -26.49 -12.75 -12.32
CA LEU A 790 -25.73 -13.98 -12.53
C LEU A 790 -26.61 -15.22 -12.33
N LEU A 791 -27.43 -15.24 -11.29
CA LEU A 791 -28.39 -16.32 -11.01
C LEU A 791 -29.39 -16.51 -12.15
N LEU A 792 -29.94 -15.41 -12.70
CA LEU A 792 -30.80 -15.41 -13.89
C LEU A 792 -30.09 -15.90 -15.18
N ARG A 793 -28.75 -15.99 -15.19
CA ARG A 793 -27.94 -16.49 -16.31
C ARG A 793 -27.42 -17.92 -16.10
N GLY A 794 -27.86 -18.61 -15.05
CA GLY A 794 -27.44 -19.97 -14.73
C GLY A 794 -26.14 -20.06 -13.91
N ILE A 795 -25.58 -18.94 -13.45
CA ILE A 795 -24.33 -18.91 -12.68
C ILE A 795 -24.63 -18.99 -11.17
N PRO A 796 -24.31 -20.10 -10.48
CA PRO A 796 -24.52 -20.24 -9.05
C PRO A 796 -23.65 -19.31 -8.20
N ALA A 797 -24.15 -18.98 -7.01
CA ALA A 797 -23.47 -18.11 -6.06
C ALA A 797 -23.43 -18.70 -4.64
N VAL A 798 -22.32 -18.46 -3.93
CA VAL A 798 -22.14 -18.79 -2.51
C VAL A 798 -21.89 -17.50 -1.73
N LEU A 799 -22.74 -17.16 -0.78
CA LEU A 799 -22.63 -15.97 0.05
C LEU A 799 -22.23 -16.34 1.48
N ILE A 800 -21.08 -15.86 1.94
CA ILE A 800 -20.64 -16.00 3.33
C ILE A 800 -21.21 -14.82 4.12
N ASP A 801 -22.27 -15.09 4.87
CA ASP A 801 -23.06 -14.11 5.63
C ASP A 801 -22.61 -14.12 7.11
N ARG A 802 -22.29 -12.93 7.66
CA ARG A 802 -22.02 -12.74 9.09
C ARG A 802 -23.23 -12.16 9.84
N LYS A 803 -24.15 -11.49 9.16
CA LYS A 803 -25.15 -10.58 9.75
C LYS A 803 -26.58 -11.09 9.72
N GLY A 804 -26.88 -12.00 8.80
CA GLY A 804 -28.22 -12.56 8.62
C GLY A 804 -29.11 -11.72 7.71
N ASP A 805 -28.59 -10.69 7.04
CA ASP A 805 -29.36 -9.88 6.08
C ASP A 805 -29.40 -10.54 4.68
N LEU A 806 -28.38 -11.30 4.29
CA LEU A 806 -28.40 -12.08 3.04
C LEU A 806 -29.38 -13.25 3.14
N CYS A 807 -29.50 -13.86 4.33
CA CYS A 807 -30.47 -14.91 4.65
C CYS A 807 -31.93 -14.55 4.33
N SER A 808 -32.26 -13.26 4.20
CA SER A 808 -33.59 -12.78 3.77
C SER A 808 -34.06 -13.38 2.44
N TYR A 809 -33.15 -13.76 1.54
CA TYR A 809 -33.50 -14.36 0.24
C TYR A 809 -34.26 -15.70 0.37
N ALA A 810 -34.10 -16.41 1.48
CA ALA A 810 -34.89 -17.61 1.74
C ALA A 810 -36.28 -17.30 2.32
N ASN A 811 -36.51 -16.11 2.89
CA ASN A 811 -37.78 -15.79 3.55
C ASN A 811 -38.88 -15.45 2.54
N PRO A 812 -39.99 -16.21 2.42
CA PRO A 812 -41.03 -15.92 1.42
C PRO A 812 -41.71 -14.55 1.59
N ASP A 813 -41.60 -13.92 2.77
CA ASP A 813 -42.21 -12.60 3.01
C ASP A 813 -41.59 -11.49 2.14
N VAL A 814 -40.27 -11.48 1.93
CA VAL A 814 -39.59 -10.41 1.14
C VAL A 814 -39.77 -10.56 -0.37
N TRP A 815 -40.32 -11.70 -0.81
CA TRP A 815 -40.67 -11.95 -2.20
C TRP A 815 -42.07 -11.43 -2.55
N ARG A 816 -42.94 -11.19 -1.55
CA ARG A 816 -44.30 -10.67 -1.79
C ARG A 816 -44.24 -9.27 -2.39
N ALA A 817 -45.29 -8.92 -3.15
CA ALA A 817 -45.40 -7.59 -3.74
C ALA A 817 -45.65 -6.53 -2.66
N ASN A 818 -45.03 -5.36 -2.84
CA ASN A 818 -45.40 -4.14 -2.12
C ASN A 818 -46.34 -3.33 -3.02
N ASP A 819 -47.47 -2.83 -2.50
CA ASP A 819 -48.59 -2.33 -3.32
C ASP A 819 -48.26 -1.10 -4.19
N GLU A 820 -47.15 -0.40 -3.90
CA GLU A 820 -46.66 0.75 -4.66
C GLU A 820 -45.63 0.40 -5.76
N GLU A 821 -45.29 -0.88 -5.98
CA GLU A 821 -44.19 -1.28 -6.87
C GLU A 821 -44.59 -1.45 -8.35
N PHE A 822 -43.71 -1.00 -9.26
CA PHE A 822 -43.92 -1.07 -10.71
C PHE A 822 -44.04 -2.51 -11.22
N SER A 823 -45.02 -2.74 -12.10
CA SER A 823 -45.37 -4.07 -12.64
C SER A 823 -44.22 -4.77 -13.39
N GLU A 824 -43.36 -4.01 -14.07
CA GLU A 824 -42.18 -4.53 -14.77
C GLU A 824 -41.18 -5.17 -13.79
N ARG A 825 -40.81 -4.44 -12.73
CA ARG A 825 -39.89 -4.89 -11.67
C ARG A 825 -40.46 -6.03 -10.84
N ARG A 826 -41.78 -6.04 -10.60
CA ARG A 826 -42.48 -7.19 -10.03
C ARG A 826 -42.30 -8.44 -10.91
N GLY A 827 -42.49 -8.31 -12.23
CA GLY A 827 -42.27 -9.40 -13.18
C GLY A 827 -40.81 -9.86 -13.29
N GLU A 828 -39.83 -9.01 -12.96
CA GLU A 828 -38.42 -9.42 -12.81
C GLU A 828 -38.19 -10.22 -11.52
N ARG A 829 -38.79 -9.80 -10.39
CA ARG A 829 -38.74 -10.56 -9.13
C ARG A 829 -39.42 -11.94 -9.27
N GLU A 830 -40.57 -12.01 -9.93
CA GLU A 830 -41.28 -13.27 -10.22
C GLU A 830 -40.39 -14.22 -11.04
N LYS A 831 -39.74 -13.75 -12.11
CA LYS A 831 -38.77 -14.56 -12.89
C LYS A 831 -37.57 -15.04 -12.07
N LEU A 832 -37.01 -14.18 -11.21
CA LEU A 832 -35.90 -14.56 -10.34
C LEU A 832 -36.33 -15.65 -9.34
N ALA A 833 -37.52 -15.51 -8.74
CA ALA A 833 -38.07 -16.49 -7.80
C ALA A 833 -38.23 -17.89 -8.41
N ASP A 834 -38.68 -17.95 -9.68
CA ASP A 834 -38.84 -19.21 -10.41
C ASP A 834 -37.50 -19.82 -10.86
N ALA A 835 -36.49 -19.00 -11.11
CA ALA A 835 -35.20 -19.40 -11.66
C ALA A 835 -34.16 -19.86 -10.62
N ILE A 836 -34.41 -19.72 -9.31
CA ILE A 836 -33.41 -20.01 -8.27
C ILE A 836 -33.81 -21.12 -7.28
N ASP A 837 -32.77 -21.72 -6.69
CA ASP A 837 -32.87 -22.65 -5.57
C ASP A 837 -32.01 -22.16 -4.40
N VAL A 838 -32.65 -21.48 -3.44
CA VAL A 838 -32.01 -20.88 -2.27
C VAL A 838 -31.79 -21.94 -1.18
N ALA A 839 -30.55 -22.07 -0.72
CA ALA A 839 -30.15 -22.94 0.38
C ALA A 839 -29.47 -22.11 1.48
N VAL A 840 -30.00 -22.14 2.70
CA VAL A 840 -29.36 -21.53 3.87
C VAL A 840 -28.67 -22.61 4.70
N TYR A 841 -27.39 -22.40 5.00
CA TYR A 841 -26.56 -23.29 5.80
C TYR A 841 -26.17 -22.60 7.11
N THR A 842 -26.18 -23.37 8.19
CA THR A 842 -25.96 -22.90 9.57
C THR A 842 -24.89 -23.76 10.25
N PRO A 843 -23.61 -23.63 9.87
CA PRO A 843 -22.53 -24.31 10.58
C PRO A 843 -22.53 -23.91 12.06
N GLY A 844 -22.39 -24.88 12.96
CA GLY A 844 -22.58 -24.68 14.40
C GLY A 844 -24.03 -24.79 14.92
N ARG A 845 -25.04 -25.03 14.05
CA ARG A 845 -26.42 -25.39 14.48
C ARG A 845 -26.93 -26.65 13.80
N SER A 846 -27.15 -27.69 14.60
CA SER A 846 -27.64 -29.01 14.17
C SER A 846 -29.13 -29.02 13.79
N SER A 847 -29.93 -28.16 14.42
CA SER A 847 -31.38 -27.99 14.21
C SER A 847 -31.74 -27.41 12.84
N GLY A 848 -30.92 -26.47 12.34
CA GLY A 848 -31.00 -25.94 10.98
C GLY A 848 -30.35 -26.88 9.95
N ARG A 849 -29.49 -26.33 9.09
CA ARG A 849 -28.74 -27.04 8.05
C ARG A 849 -27.23 -26.99 8.35
N PRO A 850 -26.72 -27.82 9.27
CA PRO A 850 -25.31 -27.86 9.64
C PRO A 850 -24.42 -28.33 8.48
N ILE A 851 -23.24 -27.72 8.37
CA ILE A 851 -22.11 -28.23 7.58
C ILE A 851 -21.03 -28.72 8.57
N SER A 852 -20.59 -29.97 8.45
CA SER A 852 -19.51 -30.54 9.26
C SER A 852 -18.13 -30.23 8.66
N ILE A 853 -17.12 -30.04 9.52
CA ILE A 853 -15.75 -29.74 9.08
C ILE A 853 -14.92 -31.03 8.94
N THR A 854 -14.32 -31.21 7.76
CA THR A 854 -13.32 -32.24 7.48
C THR A 854 -11.92 -31.66 7.71
N LEU A 855 -11.01 -32.38 8.37
CA LEU A 855 -9.61 -31.95 8.53
C LEU A 855 -8.78 -32.15 7.25
N LEU A 856 -9.09 -33.22 6.50
CA LEU A 856 -8.54 -33.51 5.18
C LEU A 856 -9.67 -34.08 4.29
N PRO A 857 -9.76 -33.71 3.00
CA PRO A 857 -10.89 -34.06 2.14
C PRO A 857 -10.75 -35.44 1.46
N ASN A 858 -11.85 -36.00 0.91
CA ASN A 858 -11.83 -37.27 0.15
C ASN A 858 -10.78 -37.28 -0.96
N GLY A 859 -10.12 -38.43 -1.17
CA GLY A 859 -9.12 -38.60 -2.21
C GLY A 859 -7.90 -37.71 -2.02
N ILE A 860 -7.52 -37.38 -0.78
CA ILE A 860 -6.28 -36.67 -0.50
C ILE A 860 -5.06 -37.50 -0.93
N ASN A 861 -5.11 -38.83 -0.75
CA ASN A 861 -4.08 -39.76 -1.21
C ASN A 861 -3.91 -39.81 -2.75
N GLU A 862 -4.85 -39.26 -3.53
CA GLU A 862 -4.78 -39.14 -4.99
C GLU A 862 -4.02 -37.87 -5.43
N LEU A 863 -3.77 -36.92 -4.52
CA LEU A 863 -3.07 -35.67 -4.81
C LEU A 863 -1.54 -35.87 -4.81
N PRO A 864 -0.76 -35.03 -5.52
CA PRO A 864 0.70 -35.01 -5.39
C PRO A 864 1.16 -34.80 -3.94
N GLU A 865 2.27 -35.45 -3.54
CA GLU A 865 2.79 -35.40 -2.16
C GLU A 865 2.94 -33.98 -1.58
N HIS A 866 3.34 -33.02 -2.43
CA HIS A 866 3.51 -31.63 -2.01
C HIS A 866 2.18 -30.92 -1.70
N GLU A 867 1.08 -31.32 -2.35
CA GLU A 867 -0.26 -30.82 -2.04
C GLU A 867 -0.83 -31.48 -0.80
N GLN A 868 -0.61 -32.79 -0.62
CA GLN A 868 -0.94 -33.50 0.62
C GLN A 868 -0.24 -32.85 1.83
N GLN A 869 1.06 -32.58 1.70
CA GLN A 869 1.86 -31.92 2.73
C GLN A 869 1.42 -30.47 2.98
N LEU A 870 0.97 -29.73 1.96
CA LEU A 870 0.41 -28.38 2.10
C LEU A 870 -0.93 -28.39 2.86
N LEU A 871 -1.87 -29.28 2.50
CA LEU A 871 -3.15 -29.41 3.18
C LEU A 871 -2.95 -29.85 4.64
N ALA A 872 -2.08 -30.84 4.90
CA ALA A 872 -1.73 -31.26 6.26
C ALA A 872 -1.13 -30.10 7.08
N ASN A 873 -0.30 -29.25 6.49
CA ASN A 873 0.29 -28.09 7.16
C ASN A 873 -0.74 -26.98 7.44
N LEU A 874 -1.64 -26.68 6.50
CA LEU A 874 -2.70 -25.70 6.68
C LEU A 874 -3.67 -26.14 7.78
N SER A 875 -4.10 -27.41 7.79
CA SER A 875 -4.97 -27.97 8.83
C SER A 875 -4.26 -28.06 10.19
N ALA A 876 -2.96 -28.39 10.23
CA ALA A 876 -2.16 -28.36 11.47
C ALA A 876 -2.00 -26.94 12.04
N ALA A 877 -1.79 -25.94 11.18
CA ALA A 877 -1.72 -24.54 11.59
C ALA A 877 -3.08 -24.04 12.09
N ALA A 878 -4.17 -24.35 11.38
CA ALA A 878 -5.52 -23.94 11.76
C ALA A 878 -5.98 -24.58 13.10
N LEU A 879 -5.69 -25.88 13.32
CA LEU A 879 -5.89 -26.52 14.63
C LEU A 879 -4.95 -25.97 15.70
N GLY A 880 -3.69 -25.70 15.36
CA GLY A 880 -2.73 -25.08 16.28
C GLY A 880 -3.17 -23.69 16.75
N ASP A 881 -3.85 -22.93 15.89
CA ASP A 881 -4.46 -21.65 16.23
C ASP A 881 -5.62 -21.81 17.24
N MET A 882 -6.55 -22.75 17.01
CA MET A 882 -7.64 -23.08 17.94
C MET A 882 -7.17 -23.65 19.29
N LEU A 883 -6.00 -24.29 19.30
CA LEU A 883 -5.33 -24.78 20.52
C LEU A 883 -4.35 -23.75 21.11
N HIS A 884 -4.31 -22.53 20.57
CA HIS A 884 -3.44 -21.42 20.97
C HIS A 884 -1.94 -21.78 21.06
N LEU A 885 -1.44 -22.65 20.16
CA LEU A 885 -0.08 -23.19 20.11
C LEU A 885 1.01 -22.17 19.67
N LYS A 886 0.90 -20.91 20.09
CA LYS A 886 1.54 -19.79 19.39
C LYS A 886 2.95 -19.37 19.86
N ASN A 887 3.39 -19.68 21.09
CA ASN A 887 4.58 -19.04 21.68
C ASN A 887 5.49 -19.92 22.59
N SER A 888 5.48 -21.26 22.48
CA SER A 888 6.42 -22.11 23.26
C SER A 888 7.08 -23.20 22.43
N ALA A 889 8.28 -23.65 22.85
CA ALA A 889 8.97 -24.77 22.20
C ALA A 889 8.17 -26.09 22.30
N THR A 890 7.37 -26.26 23.35
CA THR A 890 6.40 -27.36 23.48
C THR A 890 5.33 -27.24 22.40
N HIS A 891 4.75 -26.05 22.22
CA HIS A 891 3.68 -25.81 21.25
C HIS A 891 4.18 -25.95 19.80
N GLN A 892 5.42 -25.54 19.50
CA GLN A 892 6.07 -25.79 18.21
C GLN A 892 6.23 -27.29 17.93
N LYS A 893 6.65 -28.07 18.93
CA LYS A 893 6.72 -29.54 18.81
C LYS A 893 5.34 -30.18 18.63
N GLN A 894 4.32 -29.70 19.34
CA GLN A 894 2.94 -30.15 19.19
C GLN A 894 2.40 -29.84 17.78
N SER A 895 2.60 -28.62 17.27
CA SER A 895 2.22 -28.23 15.90
C SER A 895 2.91 -29.09 14.83
N GLY A 896 4.22 -29.35 14.97
CA GLY A 896 4.92 -30.28 14.07
C GLY A 896 4.42 -31.73 14.18
N THR A 897 4.03 -32.18 15.38
CA THR A 897 3.43 -33.51 15.60
C THR A 897 2.07 -33.61 14.92
N LEU A 898 1.24 -32.56 14.98
CA LEU A 898 -0.03 -32.47 14.26
C LEU A 898 0.17 -32.53 12.74
N SER A 899 1.15 -31.82 12.18
CA SER A 899 1.50 -31.87 10.75
C SER A 899 1.90 -33.28 10.31
N VAL A 900 2.74 -33.99 11.07
CA VAL A 900 3.15 -35.37 10.75
C VAL A 900 1.96 -36.33 10.85
N ALA A 901 1.14 -36.23 11.89
CA ALA A 901 -0.05 -37.06 12.06
C ALA A 901 -1.08 -36.87 10.92
N LEU A 902 -1.35 -35.62 10.55
CA LEU A 902 -2.24 -35.29 9.42
C LEU A 902 -1.67 -35.78 8.08
N ARG A 903 -0.35 -35.71 7.86
CA ARG A 903 0.28 -36.28 6.65
C ARG A 903 0.11 -37.79 6.57
N ILE A 904 0.29 -38.50 7.68
CA ILE A 904 0.11 -39.97 7.74
C ILE A 904 -1.35 -40.34 7.43
N LEU A 905 -2.32 -39.59 7.97
CA LEU A 905 -3.74 -39.78 7.63
C LEU A 905 -4.04 -39.48 6.15
N GLY A 906 -3.45 -38.42 5.59
CA GLY A 906 -3.58 -38.06 4.18
C GLY A 906 -3.04 -39.13 3.23
N ALA A 907 -1.96 -39.81 3.59
CA ALA A 907 -1.41 -40.92 2.82
C ALA A 907 -2.25 -42.22 2.94
N ARG A 908 -2.83 -42.47 4.13
CA ARG A 908 -3.54 -43.73 4.44
C ARG A 908 -5.03 -43.73 4.09
N HIS A 909 -5.70 -42.56 4.03
CA HIS A 909 -7.14 -42.47 3.81
C HIS A 909 -7.51 -41.87 2.44
N SER A 910 -8.38 -42.58 1.72
CA SER A 910 -9.09 -42.08 0.53
C SER A 910 -10.44 -41.42 0.85
N ARG A 911 -10.89 -41.47 2.12
CA ARG A 911 -12.09 -40.76 2.61
C ARG A 911 -11.73 -39.47 3.35
N GLU A 912 -12.72 -38.61 3.54
CA GLU A 912 -12.69 -37.49 4.49
C GLU A 912 -12.14 -37.96 5.85
N VAL A 913 -11.15 -37.20 6.36
CA VAL A 913 -10.52 -37.40 7.67
C VAL A 913 -11.12 -36.40 8.64
N MET A 914 -11.70 -36.91 9.73
CA MET A 914 -12.36 -36.12 10.77
C MET A 914 -11.46 -35.94 11.99
N LEU A 915 -11.84 -35.05 12.91
CA LEU A 915 -11.10 -34.84 14.16
C LEU A 915 -10.97 -36.13 15.01
N GLY A 916 -11.97 -37.01 14.95
CA GLY A 916 -11.90 -38.34 15.58
C GLY A 916 -10.80 -39.25 15.02
N ASP A 917 -10.54 -39.21 13.71
CA ASP A 917 -9.48 -40.02 13.08
C ASP A 917 -8.08 -39.54 13.51
N LEU A 918 -7.92 -38.21 13.68
CA LEU A 918 -6.69 -37.61 14.19
C LEU A 918 -6.42 -37.97 15.66
N ILE A 919 -7.47 -37.96 16.50
CA ILE A 919 -7.37 -38.40 17.89
C ILE A 919 -6.96 -39.88 17.95
N HIS A 920 -7.62 -40.75 17.18
CA HIS A 920 -7.34 -42.20 17.16
C HIS A 920 -5.88 -42.52 16.77
N LEU A 921 -5.32 -41.86 15.74
CA LEU A 921 -3.90 -42.06 15.36
C LEU A 921 -2.92 -41.60 16.45
N LEU A 922 -3.26 -40.55 17.19
CA LEU A 922 -2.42 -40.04 18.28
C LEU A 922 -2.51 -40.94 19.55
N GLU A 923 -3.61 -41.67 19.71
CA GLU A 923 -3.84 -42.66 20.79
C GLU A 923 -3.23 -44.04 20.51
N ASP A 924 -3.30 -44.55 19.27
CA ASP A 924 -2.88 -45.91 18.86
C ASP A 924 -1.38 -46.23 19.00
N ASP A 925 -0.55 -45.24 19.38
CA ASP A 925 0.91 -45.34 19.47
C ASP A 925 1.58 -45.81 18.14
N ASP A 926 1.03 -45.35 17.01
CA ASP A 926 1.41 -45.75 15.65
C ASP A 926 2.94 -45.72 15.39
N PRO A 927 3.54 -46.80 14.84
CA PRO A 927 4.99 -46.92 14.74
C PRO A 927 5.64 -45.97 13.73
N GLU A 928 4.93 -45.57 12.67
CA GLU A 928 5.43 -44.61 11.67
C GLU A 928 5.45 -43.20 12.27
N LEU A 929 4.35 -42.82 12.96
CA LEU A 929 4.27 -41.57 13.71
C LEU A 929 5.32 -41.52 14.83
N ALA A 930 5.52 -42.62 15.55
CA ALA A 930 6.47 -42.72 16.66
C ALA A 930 7.93 -42.57 16.21
N ASP A 931 8.33 -43.17 15.08
CA ASP A 931 9.67 -43.01 14.51
C ASP A 931 9.89 -41.57 14.02
N LEU A 932 8.97 -41.06 13.17
CA LEU A 932 9.06 -39.71 12.59
C LEU A 932 9.05 -38.59 13.64
N THR A 933 8.39 -38.80 14.78
CA THR A 933 8.32 -37.82 15.90
C THR A 933 9.26 -38.12 17.06
N GLN A 934 10.09 -39.19 17.00
CA GLN A 934 10.92 -39.67 18.12
C GLN A 934 11.84 -38.57 18.69
N ARG A 935 12.38 -37.69 17.85
CA ARG A 935 13.26 -36.57 18.28
C ARG A 935 12.50 -35.42 18.95
N MET A 936 11.19 -35.35 18.74
CA MET A 936 10.31 -34.28 19.25
C MET A 936 9.65 -34.72 20.55
N ASP A 937 9.10 -35.94 20.57
CA ASP A 937 8.44 -36.58 21.72
C ASP A 937 8.93 -38.03 21.97
N PRO A 938 10.18 -38.22 22.45
CA PRO A 938 10.72 -39.54 22.81
C PRO A 938 10.00 -40.22 23.99
N SER A 939 9.00 -39.56 24.57
CA SER A 939 8.27 -39.98 25.77
C SER A 939 6.79 -40.31 25.52
N GLY A 940 6.31 -40.15 24.27
CA GLY A 940 4.88 -40.22 23.94
C GLY A 940 4.01 -39.27 24.78
N ARG A 941 4.59 -38.21 25.36
CA ARG A 941 3.92 -37.28 26.26
C ARG A 941 3.24 -36.16 25.48
N LEU A 942 3.91 -35.56 24.51
CA LEU A 942 3.32 -34.50 23.68
C LEU A 942 2.15 -35.03 22.85
N ARG A 943 2.19 -36.30 22.42
CA ARG A 943 1.05 -36.97 21.77
C ARG A 943 -0.15 -37.13 22.73
N ARG A 944 0.07 -37.56 23.97
CA ARG A 944 -1.00 -37.64 25.00
C ARG A 944 -1.53 -36.26 25.43
N ASP A 945 -0.64 -35.28 25.61
CA ASP A 945 -1.00 -33.90 25.92
C ASP A 945 -1.79 -33.27 24.74
N LEU A 946 -1.49 -33.64 23.48
CA LEU A 946 -2.29 -33.29 22.29
C LEU A 946 -3.66 -34.00 22.24
N VAL A 947 -3.74 -35.29 22.54
CA VAL A 947 -5.01 -36.03 22.60
C VAL A 947 -5.99 -35.34 23.55
N ALA A 948 -5.53 -35.00 24.77
CA ALA A 948 -6.36 -34.28 25.74
C ALA A 948 -6.80 -32.87 25.26
N GLN A 949 -5.94 -32.17 24.51
CA GLN A 949 -6.25 -30.86 23.92
C GLN A 949 -7.26 -30.98 22.76
N LEU A 950 -7.05 -31.92 21.85
CA LEU A 950 -7.94 -32.17 20.70
C LEU A 950 -9.30 -32.72 21.13
N ASP A 951 -9.35 -33.57 22.16
CA ASP A 951 -10.62 -34.07 22.68
C ASP A 951 -11.38 -32.99 23.47
N SER A 952 -10.68 -32.10 24.19
CA SER A 952 -11.28 -30.89 24.75
C SER A 952 -11.86 -29.98 23.66
N LEU A 953 -11.14 -29.81 22.54
CA LEU A 953 -11.62 -29.07 21.37
C LEU A 953 -12.83 -29.75 20.72
N ARG A 954 -12.81 -31.08 20.56
CA ARG A 954 -13.93 -31.88 20.04
C ARG A 954 -15.20 -31.68 20.87
N HIS A 955 -15.12 -31.84 22.19
CA HIS A 955 -16.29 -31.67 23.05
C HIS A 955 -16.83 -30.22 23.04
N ARG A 956 -15.93 -29.23 23.11
CA ARG A 956 -16.26 -27.79 23.10
C ARG A 956 -16.93 -27.36 21.79
N ASN A 957 -16.41 -27.83 20.66
CA ASN A 957 -16.85 -27.48 19.32
C ASN A 957 -17.57 -28.67 18.63
N SER A 958 -18.30 -29.48 19.41
CA SER A 958 -18.95 -30.73 18.95
C SER A 958 -19.82 -30.53 17.72
N VAL A 959 -20.59 -29.43 17.65
CA VAL A 959 -21.48 -29.10 16.51
C VAL A 959 -20.73 -28.75 15.21
N LEU A 960 -19.39 -28.63 15.24
CA LEU A 960 -18.54 -28.50 14.05
C LEU A 960 -17.88 -29.83 13.61
N PHE A 961 -17.56 -30.70 14.57
CA PHE A 961 -16.70 -31.87 14.36
C PHE A 961 -17.42 -33.22 14.44
N ASP A 962 -18.57 -33.29 15.12
CA ASP A 962 -19.39 -34.50 15.14
C ASP A 962 -20.22 -34.59 13.85
N GLY A 963 -20.13 -35.74 13.16
CA GLY A 963 -20.57 -35.95 11.78
C GLY A 963 -22.09 -36.06 11.57
N GLY A 964 -22.86 -35.09 12.05
CA GLY A 964 -24.31 -34.96 11.84
C GLY A 964 -24.73 -33.93 10.78
N GLY A 965 -23.76 -33.27 10.12
CA GLY A 965 -24.01 -32.27 9.09
C GLY A 965 -23.71 -32.74 7.67
N GLU A 966 -24.05 -31.91 6.70
CA GLU A 966 -23.62 -32.10 5.32
C GLU A 966 -22.10 -31.89 5.20
N SER A 967 -21.46 -32.67 4.34
CA SER A 967 -20.03 -32.53 4.08
C SER A 967 -19.74 -31.24 3.31
N LEU A 968 -18.71 -30.52 3.73
CA LEU A 968 -18.22 -29.29 3.11
C LEU A 968 -17.64 -29.58 1.72
N ARG A 969 -18.47 -29.52 0.67
CA ARG A 969 -18.06 -29.74 -0.73
C ARG A 969 -18.69 -28.71 -1.67
N MET A 970 -17.89 -28.17 -2.59
CA MET A 970 -18.36 -27.16 -3.53
C MET A 970 -19.48 -27.66 -4.44
N ASP A 971 -19.51 -28.95 -4.81
CA ASP A 971 -20.59 -29.53 -5.61
C ASP A 971 -21.97 -29.38 -4.96
N SER A 972 -22.06 -29.47 -3.62
CA SER A 972 -23.32 -29.22 -2.89
C SER A 972 -23.65 -27.72 -2.84
N LEU A 973 -22.64 -26.90 -2.50
CA LEU A 973 -22.77 -25.45 -2.39
C LEU A 973 -23.07 -24.75 -3.73
N LEU A 974 -22.70 -25.36 -4.86
CA LEU A 974 -22.99 -24.86 -6.21
C LEU A 974 -24.17 -25.58 -6.88
N GLY A 975 -24.75 -26.60 -6.24
CA GLY A 975 -25.89 -27.35 -6.80
C GLY A 975 -25.53 -28.12 -8.07
N LEU A 976 -24.39 -28.81 -8.08
CA LEU A 976 -23.88 -29.58 -9.20
C LEU A 976 -24.18 -31.08 -9.02
N GLY A 977 -24.21 -31.83 -10.14
CA GLY A 977 -24.45 -33.27 -10.14
C GLY A 977 -25.75 -33.65 -9.39
N PRO A 978 -25.71 -34.48 -8.33
CA PRO A 978 -26.90 -34.88 -7.57
C PRO A 978 -27.53 -33.76 -6.72
N PHE A 979 -26.89 -32.59 -6.64
CA PHE A 979 -27.41 -31.41 -5.92
C PHE A 979 -28.08 -30.37 -6.85
N ALA A 980 -28.14 -30.65 -8.16
CA ALA A 980 -28.80 -29.82 -9.15
C ALA A 980 -30.33 -29.97 -9.08
N ARG A 981 -31.05 -28.89 -9.38
CA ARG A 981 -32.50 -28.92 -9.64
C ARG A 981 -32.76 -28.44 -11.07
N GLU A 982 -33.65 -29.13 -11.77
CA GLU A 982 -33.92 -28.86 -13.18
C GLU A 982 -34.41 -27.41 -13.39
N GLY A 983 -33.74 -26.69 -14.30
CA GLY A 983 -34.07 -25.30 -14.62
C GLY A 983 -33.79 -24.27 -13.52
N ARG A 984 -33.08 -24.60 -12.42
CA ARG A 984 -32.85 -23.69 -11.28
C ARG A 984 -31.38 -23.52 -10.89
N THR A 985 -30.98 -22.26 -10.72
CA THR A 985 -29.64 -21.86 -10.32
C THR A 985 -29.49 -21.85 -8.79
N ARG A 986 -28.43 -22.47 -8.27
CA ARG A 986 -28.16 -22.51 -6.82
C ARG A 986 -27.76 -21.13 -6.27
N LEU A 987 -28.45 -20.68 -5.23
CA LEU A 987 -27.99 -19.63 -4.34
C LEU A 987 -27.75 -20.24 -2.96
N SER A 988 -26.49 -20.44 -2.57
CA SER A 988 -26.12 -20.89 -1.23
C SER A 988 -25.76 -19.72 -0.34
N ILE A 989 -26.30 -19.69 0.87
CA ILE A 989 -26.05 -18.65 1.87
C ILE A 989 -25.56 -19.36 3.12
N ILE A 990 -24.36 -19.03 3.60
CA ILE A 990 -23.74 -19.70 4.74
C ILE A 990 -23.65 -18.70 5.87
N TYR A 991 -24.51 -18.86 6.87
CA TYR A 991 -24.59 -17.96 8.01
C TYR A 991 -23.60 -18.37 9.10
N THR A 992 -22.52 -17.61 9.21
CA THR A 992 -21.38 -17.90 10.10
C THR A 992 -21.57 -17.43 11.54
N GLY A 993 -22.56 -16.58 11.82
CA GLY A 993 -22.75 -16.00 13.16
C GLY A 993 -23.07 -17.02 14.28
N PHE A 994 -23.53 -18.22 13.93
CA PHE A 994 -23.73 -19.31 14.88
C PHE A 994 -22.44 -19.99 15.37
N LEU A 995 -21.29 -19.72 14.76
CA LEU A 995 -19.98 -20.24 15.18
C LEU A 995 -19.45 -19.55 16.45
N GLY A 996 -20.07 -18.45 16.87
CA GLY A 996 -19.65 -17.66 18.03
C GLY A 996 -18.37 -16.88 17.75
N ASP A 997 -17.26 -17.38 18.29
CA ASP A 997 -15.98 -16.66 18.33
C ASP A 997 -15.36 -16.49 16.94
N ASN A 998 -14.64 -15.37 16.75
CA ASN A 998 -13.93 -15.10 15.50
C ASN A 998 -12.95 -16.23 15.12
N GLU A 999 -12.34 -16.94 16.08
CA GLU A 999 -11.44 -18.06 15.79
C GLU A 999 -12.17 -19.27 15.18
N ASN A 1000 -13.39 -19.58 15.62
CA ASN A 1000 -14.22 -20.61 15.01
C ASN A 1000 -14.65 -20.23 13.59
N ILE A 1001 -15.00 -18.95 13.38
CA ILE A 1001 -15.36 -18.41 12.06
C ILE A 1001 -14.15 -18.50 11.11
N LEU A 1002 -12.98 -18.01 11.53
CA LEU A 1002 -11.75 -18.05 10.72
C LEU A 1002 -11.30 -19.48 10.43
N PHE A 1003 -11.40 -20.40 11.41
CA PHE A 1003 -11.14 -21.81 11.18
C PHE A 1003 -12.08 -22.39 10.13
N TRP A 1004 -13.40 -22.28 10.31
CA TRP A 1004 -14.39 -22.81 9.36
C TRP A 1004 -14.18 -22.23 7.95
N VAL A 1005 -13.96 -20.92 7.83
CA VAL A 1005 -13.71 -20.26 6.54
C VAL A 1005 -12.38 -20.70 5.92
N SER A 1006 -11.33 -20.98 6.71
CA SER A 1006 -10.06 -21.54 6.17
C SER A 1006 -10.26 -22.90 5.49
N GLN A 1007 -11.16 -23.73 6.03
CA GLN A 1007 -11.47 -25.05 5.46
C GLN A 1007 -12.35 -24.90 4.21
N PHE A 1008 -13.33 -24.00 4.23
CA PHE A 1008 -14.12 -23.64 3.04
C PHE A 1008 -13.24 -23.09 1.91
N LEU A 1009 -12.29 -22.20 2.20
CA LEU A 1009 -11.31 -21.68 1.23
C LEU A 1009 -10.41 -22.80 0.67
N SER A 1010 -10.08 -23.80 1.48
CA SER A 1010 -9.24 -24.93 1.06
C SER A 1010 -9.97 -25.89 0.11
N GLU A 1011 -11.23 -26.23 0.39
CA GLU A 1011 -12.06 -27.01 -0.55
C GLU A 1011 -12.42 -26.17 -1.80
N THR A 1012 -12.63 -24.86 -1.66
CA THR A 1012 -12.84 -23.96 -2.81
C THR A 1012 -11.62 -23.93 -3.73
N LEU A 1013 -10.41 -23.83 -3.17
CA LEU A 1013 -9.15 -23.96 -3.92
C LEU A 1013 -9.05 -25.30 -4.66
N ARG A 1014 -9.46 -26.39 -3.99
CA ARG A 1014 -9.43 -27.76 -4.53
C ARG A 1014 -10.45 -27.97 -5.65
N PHE A 1015 -11.64 -27.39 -5.53
CA PHE A 1015 -12.64 -27.32 -6.60
C PHE A 1015 -12.04 -26.63 -7.84
N CYS A 1016 -11.34 -25.51 -7.67
CA CYS A 1016 -10.70 -24.80 -8.79
C CYS A 1016 -9.63 -25.64 -9.49
N GLN A 1017 -8.85 -26.45 -8.76
CA GLN A 1017 -7.85 -27.33 -9.34
C GLN A 1017 -8.48 -28.50 -10.13
N ARG A 1018 -9.65 -28.96 -9.71
CA ARG A 1018 -10.38 -30.09 -10.33
C ARG A 1018 -11.27 -29.66 -11.50
N ASN A 1019 -11.71 -28.40 -11.53
CA ASN A 1019 -12.63 -27.85 -12.53
C ASN A 1019 -12.02 -26.61 -13.22
N PRO A 1020 -10.94 -26.74 -14.00
CA PRO A 1020 -10.46 -25.65 -14.83
C PRO A 1020 -11.51 -25.29 -15.88
N ASN A 1021 -11.77 -24.00 -16.08
CA ASN A 1021 -12.76 -23.51 -17.04
C ASN A 1021 -12.45 -22.05 -17.47
N ASP A 1022 -12.61 -21.78 -18.76
CA ASP A 1022 -12.43 -20.46 -19.37
C ASP A 1022 -13.67 -19.55 -19.19
N ASP A 1023 -14.87 -20.12 -19.03
CA ASP A 1023 -16.11 -19.39 -18.74
C ASP A 1023 -16.36 -19.25 -17.24
N LEU A 1024 -17.11 -18.21 -16.83
CA LEU A 1024 -17.48 -18.02 -15.43
C LEU A 1024 -18.44 -19.14 -14.98
N GLN A 1025 -18.03 -19.96 -14.02
CA GLN A 1025 -18.82 -21.07 -13.48
C GLN A 1025 -19.61 -20.71 -12.23
N ALA A 1026 -19.06 -19.85 -11.36
CA ALA A 1026 -19.66 -19.50 -10.07
C ALA A 1026 -19.08 -18.20 -9.50
N VAL A 1027 -19.73 -17.63 -8.48
CA VAL A 1027 -19.19 -16.52 -7.67
C VAL A 1027 -19.30 -16.81 -6.17
N VAL A 1028 -18.21 -16.57 -5.43
CA VAL A 1028 -18.20 -16.57 -3.95
C VAL A 1028 -18.14 -15.13 -3.45
N MET A 1029 -19.10 -14.73 -2.63
CA MET A 1029 -19.13 -13.44 -1.94
C MET A 1029 -18.77 -13.60 -0.46
N PHE A 1030 -17.92 -12.71 0.06
CA PHE A 1030 -17.62 -12.57 1.47
C PHE A 1030 -18.12 -11.21 1.97
N ASP A 1031 -19.05 -11.19 2.94
CA ASP A 1031 -19.37 -9.98 3.70
C ASP A 1031 -18.41 -9.78 4.89
N GLU A 1032 -18.10 -8.52 5.19
CA GLU A 1032 -17.02 -8.08 6.09
C GLU A 1032 -15.68 -8.78 5.85
N ALA A 1033 -15.23 -8.68 4.60
CA ALA A 1033 -14.02 -9.31 4.08
C ALA A 1033 -12.72 -8.96 4.84
N ASP A 1034 -12.67 -7.81 5.49
CA ASP A 1034 -11.58 -7.38 6.39
C ASP A 1034 -11.37 -8.33 7.58
N LEU A 1035 -12.39 -9.10 8.00
CA LEU A 1035 -12.23 -10.18 8.97
C LEU A 1035 -11.31 -11.29 8.45
N TYR A 1036 -11.52 -11.72 7.20
CA TYR A 1036 -10.84 -12.89 6.62
C TYR A 1036 -9.46 -12.53 6.07
N ILE A 1037 -9.21 -11.27 5.70
CA ILE A 1037 -7.94 -10.84 5.11
C ILE A 1037 -7.51 -9.42 5.54
N PRO A 1038 -7.29 -9.21 6.85
CA PRO A 1038 -6.92 -7.92 7.41
C PRO A 1038 -5.50 -7.48 7.03
N ALA A 1039 -5.29 -6.18 6.85
CA ALA A 1039 -3.98 -5.59 6.53
C ALA A 1039 -2.93 -5.76 7.62
N ASN A 1040 -3.35 -5.85 8.89
CA ASN A 1040 -2.47 -5.80 10.06
C ASN A 1040 -2.24 -7.16 10.75
N ALA A 1041 -2.80 -8.24 10.22
CA ALA A 1041 -2.70 -9.58 10.81
C ALA A 1041 -2.73 -10.69 9.75
N LYS A 1042 -2.26 -11.89 10.11
CA LYS A 1042 -2.38 -13.10 9.29
C LYS A 1042 -3.25 -14.15 10.00
N PRO A 1043 -4.59 -14.09 9.89
CA PRO A 1043 -5.44 -15.21 10.27
C PRO A 1043 -5.23 -16.42 9.34
N ALA A 1044 -5.65 -17.60 9.77
CA ALA A 1044 -5.57 -18.85 8.98
C ALA A 1044 -6.28 -18.78 7.62
N THR A 1045 -7.20 -17.82 7.42
CA THR A 1045 -7.89 -17.53 6.15
C THR A 1045 -7.04 -16.75 5.15
N ALA A 1046 -6.03 -15.99 5.59
CA ALA A 1046 -5.35 -15.01 4.73
C ALA A 1046 -4.54 -15.67 3.60
N GLU A 1047 -3.73 -16.67 3.89
CA GLU A 1047 -2.90 -17.33 2.88
C GLU A 1047 -3.71 -18.23 1.92
N PRO A 1048 -4.77 -18.94 2.37
CA PRO A 1048 -5.76 -19.57 1.49
C PRO A 1048 -6.51 -18.56 0.60
N LEU A 1049 -6.96 -17.41 1.11
CA LEU A 1049 -7.67 -16.42 0.29
C LEU A 1049 -6.74 -15.68 -0.69
N GLN A 1050 -5.51 -15.33 -0.30
CA GLN A 1050 -4.47 -14.86 -1.23
C GLN A 1050 -4.16 -15.88 -2.31
N SER A 1051 -4.14 -17.17 -1.96
CA SER A 1051 -4.00 -18.27 -2.91
C SER A 1051 -5.19 -18.39 -3.86
N LEU A 1052 -6.41 -18.20 -3.35
CA LEU A 1052 -7.64 -18.31 -4.13
C LEU A 1052 -7.75 -17.15 -5.13
N LEU A 1053 -7.49 -15.91 -4.71
CA LEU A 1053 -7.46 -14.73 -5.58
C LEU A 1053 -6.42 -14.83 -6.72
N LYS A 1054 -5.43 -15.72 -6.60
CA LYS A 1054 -4.41 -16.00 -7.63
C LYS A 1054 -4.76 -17.16 -8.56
N ARG A 1055 -5.66 -18.07 -8.16
CA ARG A 1055 -5.93 -19.35 -8.86
C ARG A 1055 -7.38 -19.55 -9.29
N ALA A 1056 -8.35 -18.88 -8.68
CA ALA A 1056 -9.77 -18.99 -8.97
C ALA A 1056 -10.12 -18.64 -10.44
N ARG A 1057 -9.37 -17.70 -11.03
CA ARG A 1057 -9.57 -17.24 -12.41
C ARG A 1057 -9.43 -18.32 -13.49
N SER A 1058 -8.55 -19.31 -13.31
CA SER A 1058 -8.38 -20.42 -14.28
C SER A 1058 -9.44 -21.52 -14.14
N ALA A 1059 -10.37 -21.36 -13.21
CA ALA A 1059 -11.46 -22.28 -12.89
C ALA A 1059 -12.83 -21.60 -12.97
N GLY A 1060 -12.94 -20.52 -13.76
CA GLY A 1060 -14.18 -19.77 -13.90
C GLY A 1060 -14.74 -19.20 -12.60
N LEU A 1061 -13.99 -19.12 -11.50
CA LEU A 1061 -14.54 -18.75 -10.19
C LEU A 1061 -14.31 -17.27 -9.90
N GLY A 1062 -15.40 -16.52 -9.76
CA GLY A 1062 -15.35 -15.13 -9.30
C GLY A 1062 -15.32 -15.02 -7.78
N ILE A 1063 -14.55 -14.07 -7.25
CA ILE A 1063 -14.53 -13.71 -5.83
C ILE A 1063 -15.05 -12.28 -5.69
N MET A 1064 -15.91 -12.05 -4.70
CA MET A 1064 -16.53 -10.76 -4.41
C MET A 1064 -16.35 -10.39 -2.94
N LEU A 1065 -15.61 -9.32 -2.65
CA LEU A 1065 -15.30 -8.89 -1.29
C LEU A 1065 -16.10 -7.64 -0.90
N ALA A 1066 -16.96 -7.72 0.11
CA ALA A 1066 -17.65 -6.56 0.68
C ALA A 1066 -17.08 -6.21 2.05
N THR A 1067 -16.85 -4.93 2.35
CA THR A 1067 -16.34 -4.47 3.65
C THR A 1067 -16.76 -3.04 3.99
N GLN A 1068 -17.09 -2.76 5.26
CA GLN A 1068 -17.26 -1.37 5.75
C GLN A 1068 -15.93 -0.59 5.80
N SER A 1069 -14.83 -1.31 5.99
CA SER A 1069 -13.53 -0.82 6.47
C SER A 1069 -12.44 -1.01 5.41
N PRO A 1070 -12.56 -0.36 4.23
CA PRO A 1070 -11.75 -0.67 3.06
C PRO A 1070 -10.25 -0.38 3.21
N GLY A 1071 -9.87 0.40 4.23
CA GLY A 1071 -8.48 0.64 4.57
C GLY A 1071 -7.80 -0.50 5.32
N ASP A 1072 -8.57 -1.45 5.84
CA ASP A 1072 -8.10 -2.55 6.68
C ASP A 1072 -8.04 -3.89 5.94
N LEU A 1073 -8.24 -3.88 4.62
CA LEU A 1073 -8.05 -5.02 3.72
C LEU A 1073 -6.56 -5.14 3.30
N ASP A 1074 -6.03 -6.36 3.22
CA ASP A 1074 -4.64 -6.61 2.79
C ASP A 1074 -4.27 -6.01 1.43
N TYR A 1075 -3.18 -5.23 1.42
CA TYR A 1075 -2.67 -4.57 0.22
C TYR A 1075 -2.14 -5.56 -0.83
N LYS A 1076 -1.60 -6.72 -0.45
CA LYS A 1076 -1.04 -7.71 -1.40
C LYS A 1076 -2.11 -8.42 -2.21
N SER A 1077 -3.35 -8.37 -1.74
CA SER A 1077 -4.53 -8.91 -2.40
C SER A 1077 -5.16 -7.91 -3.36
N ARG A 1078 -4.81 -6.61 -3.27
CA ARG A 1078 -5.40 -5.55 -4.09
C ARG A 1078 -5.17 -5.79 -5.58
N ASP A 1079 -3.92 -6.10 -5.93
CA ASP A 1079 -3.45 -6.28 -7.32
C ASP A 1079 -4.12 -7.47 -8.04
N GLN A 1080 -4.88 -8.31 -7.34
CA GLN A 1080 -5.60 -9.47 -7.91
C GLN A 1080 -7.09 -9.17 -8.18
N ILE A 1081 -7.57 -7.98 -7.83
CA ILE A 1081 -8.99 -7.59 -7.93
C ILE A 1081 -9.11 -6.48 -8.97
N THR A 1082 -9.82 -6.76 -10.07
CA THR A 1082 -9.93 -5.81 -11.20
C THR A 1082 -11.00 -4.74 -10.97
N SER A 1083 -12.11 -5.08 -10.31
CA SER A 1083 -13.29 -4.18 -10.22
C SER A 1083 -13.55 -3.68 -8.81
N TRP A 1084 -13.28 -2.40 -8.55
CA TRP A 1084 -13.48 -1.76 -7.25
C TRP A 1084 -14.67 -0.79 -7.30
N PHE A 1085 -15.72 -1.06 -6.52
CA PHE A 1085 -16.88 -0.19 -6.39
C PHE A 1085 -16.77 0.60 -5.08
N ILE A 1086 -16.29 1.84 -5.16
CA ILE A 1086 -15.99 2.68 -4.00
C ILE A 1086 -17.18 3.63 -3.72
N GLY A 1087 -18.02 3.23 -2.78
CA GLY A 1087 -19.18 3.99 -2.30
C GLY A 1087 -18.83 4.93 -1.14
N ARG A 1088 -19.85 5.63 -0.64
CA ARG A 1088 -19.72 6.68 0.39
C ARG A 1088 -18.95 6.21 1.63
N VAL A 1089 -17.80 6.84 1.90
CA VAL A 1089 -17.03 6.74 3.15
C VAL A 1089 -16.94 8.12 3.79
N ARG A 1090 -16.98 8.18 5.13
CA ARG A 1090 -16.96 9.42 5.92
C ARG A 1090 -15.88 9.47 7.01
N GLU A 1091 -15.19 8.36 7.25
CA GLU A 1091 -14.26 8.20 8.36
C GLU A 1091 -12.84 8.56 7.89
N ASP A 1092 -12.19 9.56 8.51
CA ASP A 1092 -10.94 10.12 7.99
C ASP A 1092 -9.73 9.16 8.07
N THR A 1093 -9.78 8.16 8.95
CA THR A 1093 -8.88 6.99 8.96
C THR A 1093 -9.01 6.19 7.67
N ALA A 1094 -10.23 5.75 7.33
CA ALA A 1094 -10.54 4.99 6.13
C ALA A 1094 -10.30 5.81 4.86
N LEU A 1095 -10.61 7.11 4.84
CA LEU A 1095 -10.32 8.00 3.72
C LEU A 1095 -8.81 8.20 3.50
N ARG A 1096 -8.01 8.32 4.57
CA ARG A 1096 -6.54 8.35 4.46
C ARG A 1096 -5.96 7.03 3.94
N LYS A 1097 -6.42 5.89 4.46
CA LYS A 1097 -6.01 4.55 3.99
C LYS A 1097 -6.41 4.33 2.52
N LEU A 1098 -7.64 4.67 2.14
CA LEU A 1098 -8.13 4.66 0.74
C LEU A 1098 -7.31 5.57 -0.18
N LYS A 1099 -6.90 6.74 0.30
CA LYS A 1099 -6.06 7.68 -0.45
C LYS A 1099 -4.68 7.08 -0.72
N ALA A 1100 -4.03 6.51 0.30
CA ALA A 1100 -2.78 5.79 0.12
C ALA A 1100 -2.90 4.56 -0.82
N ALA A 1101 -4.05 3.88 -0.82
CA ALA A 1101 -4.32 2.76 -1.70
C ALA A 1101 -4.57 3.17 -3.17
N PHE A 1102 -5.49 4.11 -3.42
CA PHE A 1102 -6.06 4.34 -4.75
C PHE A 1102 -5.64 5.66 -5.42
N GLN A 1103 -4.95 6.60 -4.75
CA GLN A 1103 -4.60 7.89 -5.37
C GLN A 1103 -3.63 7.72 -6.56
N SER A 1104 -2.71 6.76 -6.50
CA SER A 1104 -1.76 6.45 -7.58
C SER A 1104 -2.41 5.75 -8.78
N GLU A 1105 -3.39 4.88 -8.53
CA GLU A 1105 -4.09 4.12 -9.57
C GLU A 1105 -5.19 4.94 -10.25
N SER A 1106 -6.07 5.57 -9.44
CA SER A 1106 -7.33 6.15 -9.91
C SER A 1106 -7.25 7.65 -10.24
N GLY A 1107 -6.23 8.36 -9.73
CA GLY A 1107 -6.16 9.83 -9.81
C GLY A 1107 -7.26 10.58 -9.04
N LEU A 1108 -8.16 9.89 -8.32
CA LEU A 1108 -9.06 10.49 -7.36
C LEU A 1108 -8.29 10.98 -6.13
N ASP A 1109 -8.86 11.96 -5.44
CA ASP A 1109 -8.57 12.22 -4.02
C ASP A 1109 -9.78 11.74 -3.19
N PRO A 1110 -9.76 10.51 -2.63
CA PRO A 1110 -10.91 9.92 -1.95
C PRO A 1110 -11.51 10.78 -0.85
N ALA A 1111 -10.67 11.51 -0.11
CA ALA A 1111 -11.09 12.41 0.97
C ALA A 1111 -11.96 13.58 0.48
N THR A 1112 -11.85 13.96 -0.80
CA THR A 1112 -12.66 15.05 -1.39
C THR A 1112 -13.94 14.57 -2.06
N VAL A 1113 -13.97 13.33 -2.56
CA VAL A 1113 -15.06 12.85 -3.43
C VAL A 1113 -16.02 11.90 -2.71
N LEU A 1114 -15.52 10.99 -1.87
CA LEU A 1114 -16.35 9.96 -1.24
C LEU A 1114 -17.31 10.47 -0.15
N PRO A 1115 -16.95 11.48 0.69
CA PRO A 1115 -17.89 12.01 1.70
C PRO A 1115 -19.16 12.63 1.12
N GLY A 1116 -19.08 13.15 -0.11
CA GLY A 1116 -20.17 13.82 -0.82
C GLY A 1116 -21.12 12.91 -1.59
N GLN A 1117 -20.81 11.61 -1.74
CA GLN A 1117 -21.67 10.65 -2.44
C GLN A 1117 -23.01 10.46 -1.69
N THR A 1118 -24.11 10.30 -2.44
CA THR A 1118 -25.39 9.87 -1.86
C THR A 1118 -25.48 8.34 -1.75
N VAL A 1119 -26.55 7.81 -1.14
CA VAL A 1119 -26.74 6.36 -1.00
C VAL A 1119 -26.94 5.72 -2.37
N GLY A 1120 -26.20 4.65 -2.63
CA GLY A 1120 -26.19 3.97 -3.93
C GLY A 1120 -25.31 4.62 -4.99
N GLU A 1121 -24.51 5.64 -4.66
CA GLU A 1121 -23.50 6.20 -5.58
C GLU A 1121 -22.10 5.66 -5.27
N PHE A 1122 -21.42 5.23 -6.33
CA PHE A 1122 -20.14 4.54 -6.31
C PHE A 1122 -19.20 5.14 -7.37
N HIS A 1123 -17.90 5.07 -7.11
CA HIS A 1123 -16.88 5.17 -8.16
C HIS A 1123 -16.45 3.76 -8.52
N LEU A 1124 -16.72 3.35 -9.75
CA LEU A 1124 -16.11 2.15 -10.32
C LEU A 1124 -14.68 2.50 -10.74
N VAL A 1125 -13.70 1.87 -10.09
CA VAL A 1125 -12.28 1.94 -10.44
C VAL A 1125 -11.87 0.60 -11.05
N GLN A 1126 -11.36 0.65 -12.28
CA GLN A 1126 -10.89 -0.51 -13.05
C GLN A 1126 -9.67 -0.08 -13.87
N GLU A 1127 -8.51 -0.71 -13.66
CA GLU A 1127 -7.27 -0.45 -14.44
C GLU A 1127 -6.91 1.04 -14.57
N GLY A 1128 -7.13 1.81 -13.49
CA GLY A 1128 -6.91 3.26 -13.43
C GLY A 1128 -7.95 4.14 -14.14
N LEU A 1129 -8.95 3.54 -14.80
CA LEU A 1129 -10.16 4.26 -15.21
C LEU A 1129 -11.12 4.43 -14.03
N VAL A 1130 -11.71 5.62 -13.90
CA VAL A 1130 -12.72 5.96 -12.89
C VAL A 1130 -14.03 6.31 -13.58
N ARG A 1131 -15.14 5.70 -13.16
CA ARG A 1131 -16.50 6.08 -13.58
C ARG A 1131 -17.39 6.31 -12.36
N SER A 1132 -17.91 7.54 -12.22
CA SER A 1132 -18.95 7.86 -11.24
C SER A 1132 -20.28 7.26 -11.70
N MET A 1133 -20.90 6.45 -10.85
CA MET A 1133 -22.12 5.71 -11.17
C MET A 1133 -23.10 5.65 -10.01
N LYS A 1134 -24.39 5.52 -10.34
CA LYS A 1134 -25.45 5.15 -9.40
C LYS A 1134 -25.80 3.69 -9.64
N ALA A 1135 -25.67 2.87 -8.60
CA ALA A 1135 -25.92 1.44 -8.62
C ALA A 1135 -27.37 1.12 -9.03
N HIS A 1136 -27.56 -0.02 -9.69
CA HIS A 1136 -28.89 -0.61 -9.79
C HIS A 1136 -29.35 -1.11 -8.41
N ARG A 1137 -30.67 -1.16 -8.17
CA ARG A 1137 -31.23 -1.69 -6.92
C ARG A 1137 -31.57 -3.16 -7.09
N SER A 1138 -31.04 -4.02 -6.22
CA SER A 1138 -31.44 -5.42 -6.14
C SER A 1138 -32.96 -5.58 -6.13
N LEU A 1139 -33.48 -6.62 -6.77
CA LEU A 1139 -34.90 -6.96 -6.84
C LEU A 1139 -35.46 -7.27 -5.44
N ILE A 1140 -34.65 -7.88 -4.57
CA ILE A 1140 -34.96 -8.09 -3.15
C ILE A 1140 -34.28 -7.04 -2.26
N SER A 1141 -35.01 -6.60 -1.22
CA SER A 1141 -34.49 -5.80 -0.10
C SER A 1141 -33.84 -6.76 0.90
N ALA A 1142 -32.52 -6.66 1.10
CA ALA A 1142 -31.84 -7.42 2.14
C ALA A 1142 -32.15 -6.81 3.51
N GLU A 1143 -32.80 -7.59 4.37
CA GLU A 1143 -33.28 -7.16 5.68
C GLU A 1143 -32.82 -8.15 6.76
N GLN A 1144 -32.42 -7.64 7.92
CA GLN A 1144 -31.80 -8.45 8.97
C GLN A 1144 -32.79 -9.48 9.54
N VAL A 1145 -32.56 -10.76 9.27
CA VAL A 1145 -33.42 -11.86 9.74
C VAL A 1145 -33.07 -12.22 11.19
N PRO A 1146 -34.05 -12.37 12.10
CA PRO A 1146 -33.79 -12.87 13.46
C PRO A 1146 -33.20 -14.29 13.46
N PHE A 1147 -32.28 -14.57 14.39
CA PHE A 1147 -31.52 -15.84 14.40
C PHE A 1147 -32.41 -17.09 14.38
N ASP A 1148 -33.49 -17.12 15.18
CA ASP A 1148 -34.45 -18.23 15.22
C ASP A 1148 -35.12 -18.47 13.85
N ARG A 1149 -35.37 -17.40 13.09
CA ARG A 1149 -35.93 -17.48 11.73
C ARG A 1149 -34.86 -17.89 10.71
N ILE A 1150 -33.59 -17.53 10.88
CA ILE A 1150 -32.48 -18.08 10.07
C ILE A 1150 -32.37 -19.59 10.29
N GLU A 1151 -32.43 -20.05 11.55
CA GLU A 1151 -32.40 -21.47 11.89
C GLU A 1151 -33.59 -22.24 11.27
N GLN A 1152 -34.79 -21.67 11.33
CA GLN A 1152 -35.98 -22.20 10.66
C GLN A 1152 -35.84 -22.22 9.13
N LEU A 1153 -35.32 -21.16 8.50
CA LEU A 1153 -35.12 -21.08 7.04
C LEU A 1153 -34.05 -22.08 6.56
N ALA A 1154 -33.02 -22.32 7.35
CA ALA A 1154 -32.04 -23.36 7.09
C ALA A 1154 -32.69 -24.76 7.15
N HIS A 1155 -33.54 -25.02 8.15
CA HIS A 1155 -34.32 -26.25 8.22
C HIS A 1155 -35.27 -26.42 7.02
N GLU A 1156 -36.02 -25.36 6.67
CA GLU A 1156 -36.95 -25.33 5.54
C GLU A 1156 -36.25 -25.50 4.17
N THR A 1157 -34.96 -25.13 4.06
CA THR A 1157 -34.14 -25.31 2.85
C THR A 1157 -33.23 -26.55 2.86
N LYS A 1158 -33.37 -27.45 3.86
CA LYS A 1158 -32.59 -28.69 4.01
C LYS A 1158 -33.11 -29.86 3.18
N GLY A 1159 -34.39 -29.85 2.80
CA GLY A 1159 -35.04 -30.95 2.09
C GLY A 1159 -34.52 -31.14 0.65
N GLN A 1160 -34.10 -32.37 0.32
CA GLN A 1160 -34.00 -32.79 -1.09
C GLN A 1160 -35.38 -33.23 -1.65
N ASP A 1161 -36.32 -33.65 -0.80
CA ASP A 1161 -37.61 -34.20 -1.22
C ASP A 1161 -38.79 -33.19 -1.21
N GLU A 1162 -39.52 -33.22 -2.32
CA GLU A 1162 -40.90 -32.78 -2.58
C GLU A 1162 -41.38 -31.33 -2.31
N ARG A 1163 -40.80 -30.54 -1.37
CA ARG A 1163 -41.27 -29.16 -1.12
C ARG A 1163 -40.16 -28.13 -0.84
N GLN A 1164 -39.59 -27.58 -1.90
CA GLN A 1164 -38.88 -26.30 -1.84
C GLN A 1164 -39.83 -25.20 -1.31
N LEU A 1165 -39.30 -24.24 -0.54
CA LEU A 1165 -40.00 -23.01 -0.20
C LEU A 1165 -40.51 -22.33 -1.47
N ARG A 1166 -41.83 -22.18 -1.59
CA ARG A 1166 -42.45 -21.42 -2.67
C ARG A 1166 -42.27 -19.94 -2.37
N LEU A 1167 -41.17 -19.38 -2.90
CA LEU A 1167 -40.85 -17.95 -2.80
C LEU A 1167 -41.99 -17.08 -3.37
N PHE A 1168 -42.66 -17.58 -4.41
CA PHE A 1168 -43.97 -17.11 -4.87
C PHE A 1168 -45.03 -18.20 -4.67
N ASP A 1169 -46.01 -17.95 -3.81
CA ASP A 1169 -47.29 -18.67 -3.77
C ASP A 1169 -48.39 -17.72 -3.29
N ILE A 1170 -49.56 -17.74 -3.94
CA ILE A 1170 -50.66 -16.81 -3.67
C ILE A 1170 -51.78 -17.53 -2.91
N LYS A 1171 -52.10 -17.06 -1.70
CA LYS A 1171 -53.38 -17.27 -1.00
C LYS A 1171 -53.74 -16.05 -0.17
#